data_AF-A0A0X1L3T5-F1
#
_entry.id   AF-A0A0X1L3T5-F1
#
_cell.length_a   1.000
_cell.length_b   1.000
_cell.length_c   1.000
_cell.angle_alpha   90.00
_cell.angle_beta   90.00
_cell.angle_gamma   90.00
#
_symmetry.space_group_name_H-M   'P 1'
#
loop_
_entity.id
_entity.type
_entity.pdbx_description
1 polymer ?
#
loop_
_entity_poly.entity_id
_entity_poly.type
_entity_poly.pdbx_seq_one_letter_code
_entity_poly.pdbx_strand_id
1 'polypeptide(L)'
;MKPLFHRLLLHLSSCFYFLLLSLILESVMTMMIKPVSLAVLGGLLAMAGPVMADTIKLRIVETTDIHTNLMDYDYYKDKASDQIGLTRAATLVKQARAEVENSVLVDNGDLIQGSPMGDYMAAKGIKAGEVHPVYKAMNPLGYDVGNIGNHEFNYGLEFLKETINDAAFPYINANVFDAKTGQHLFTPYVIKEHSFKDTDGEAHTIKVGYIGFVPPQIMVWDKKNLEGKVTAADIKQTAEKLIPEMKAKGADVIVAIPHSGISTDEYQAGAENSVYYLTQVKGIDAIAFGHSHAVFPGKDFANVPGADIDKGTINGVTAVMPGRWGSHVGVMDLTLEKQQGRWAVTSGQSEARPIFDKANKKALVEADATMVQALQHDHQGTCDFVNQPIGKANDVMYSFLSLVQDDPTVQIVNLAQKDYVERFIQGDPNLDGLPVLSAAAPFKAGGRKDDPNGFTEVEAGELTFRNAADLYLYPNTLVTMKVSGQQLKEWLECSAGQFNQIDVTSSAPQSLINWDGFRTYNFDVIDGVNYQIDVTQPARYDGDCKLINPNSQRIVQLTYQGKPIDTQQTFLIATNNYRAYSNKFPGTGAEFVAFDSPDENRTVVADYIARVSKDKGEVTPSADNNWSFAPISSKTKLDIRFETSPSDKATQFIKQKGQYPMTRVASDDVGFAVYRIDLQK
;
A
#
# COMPACT_ATOMS: atom_id res chain seq x y z
N MET A 1 -40.96 10.03 -38.74
CA MET A 1 -41.56 11.37 -38.54
C MET A 1 -40.66 12.19 -37.64
N LYS A 2 -40.55 13.48 -37.95
CA LYS A 2 -39.45 14.39 -37.61
C LYS A 2 -39.20 14.63 -36.10
N PRO A 3 -37.96 15.03 -35.75
CA PRO A 3 -37.50 15.40 -34.40
C PRO A 3 -37.77 16.89 -34.09
N LEU A 4 -37.30 17.34 -32.92
CA LEU A 4 -37.18 18.71 -32.35
C LEU A 4 -38.04 18.94 -31.10
N PHE A 5 -37.50 18.59 -29.93
CA PHE A 5 -37.78 19.27 -28.66
C PHE A 5 -36.68 18.93 -27.65
N HIS A 6 -35.52 19.58 -27.76
CA HIS A 6 -34.56 19.81 -26.66
C HIS A 6 -33.51 20.84 -27.09
N ARG A 7 -33.91 22.11 -27.13
CA ARG A 7 -33.03 23.29 -27.19
C ARG A 7 -33.82 24.49 -26.68
N LEU A 8 -34.14 24.52 -25.38
CA LEU A 8 -34.64 25.73 -24.72
C LEU A 8 -34.59 25.60 -23.19
N LEU A 9 -33.40 25.48 -22.60
CA LEU A 9 -33.20 25.64 -21.15
C LEU A 9 -31.71 25.89 -20.86
N LEU A 10 -31.18 26.97 -21.43
CA LEU A 10 -29.85 27.53 -21.13
C LEU A 10 -29.75 28.90 -21.81
N HIS A 11 -30.62 29.86 -21.45
CA HIS A 11 -30.48 31.29 -21.83
C HIS A 11 -31.47 32.17 -21.03
N LEU A 12 -31.54 32.01 -19.71
CA LEU A 12 -32.37 32.84 -18.82
C LEU A 12 -31.66 33.03 -17.47
N SER A 13 -30.62 33.88 -17.45
CA SER A 13 -30.23 34.60 -16.22
C SER A 13 -29.37 35.86 -16.47
N SER A 14 -29.17 36.29 -17.72
CA SER A 14 -28.32 37.44 -18.04
C SER A 14 -29.11 38.72 -18.42
N CYS A 15 -30.44 38.68 -18.47
CA CYS A 15 -31.27 39.82 -18.90
C CYS A 15 -31.96 40.60 -17.77
N PHE A 16 -31.72 40.26 -16.50
CA PHE A 16 -32.37 40.96 -15.37
C PHE A 16 -31.60 42.17 -14.83
N TYR A 17 -30.36 42.40 -15.26
CA TYR A 17 -29.58 43.57 -14.83
C TYR A 17 -29.70 44.79 -15.76
N PHE A 18 -30.21 44.62 -16.98
CA PHE A 18 -30.31 45.71 -17.95
C PHE A 18 -31.64 46.49 -17.93
N LEU A 19 -32.65 46.02 -17.19
CA LEU A 19 -33.96 46.70 -17.11
C LEU A 19 -34.15 47.58 -15.86
N LEU A 20 -33.22 47.56 -14.90
CA LEU A 20 -33.30 48.44 -13.72
C LEU A 20 -32.60 49.80 -13.92
N LEU A 21 -31.83 49.97 -15.00
CA LEU A 21 -31.15 51.23 -15.32
C LEU A 21 -31.95 52.17 -16.24
N SER A 22 -33.09 51.72 -16.78
CA SER A 22 -33.88 52.48 -17.75
C SER A 22 -35.09 53.22 -17.16
N LEU A 23 -35.19 53.35 -15.83
CA LEU A 23 -36.36 53.94 -15.15
C LEU A 23 -36.04 55.10 -14.19
N ILE A 24 -34.84 55.68 -14.25
CA ILE A 24 -34.49 56.94 -13.56
C ILE A 24 -33.98 57.97 -14.58
N LEU A 25 -34.74 58.14 -15.66
CA LEU A 25 -34.46 59.15 -16.68
C LEU A 25 -35.76 59.78 -17.21
N GLU A 26 -36.62 60.23 -16.31
CA GLU A 26 -37.74 61.11 -16.67
C GLU A 26 -38.22 61.97 -15.49
N SER A 27 -37.31 62.76 -14.93
CA SER A 27 -37.61 64.07 -14.31
C SER A 27 -36.33 64.62 -13.70
N VAL A 28 -35.76 65.62 -14.36
CA VAL A 28 -35.30 66.89 -13.77
C VAL A 28 -34.69 67.68 -14.94
N MET A 29 -35.45 68.68 -15.35
CA MET A 29 -35.02 69.72 -16.26
C MET A 29 -34.08 70.68 -15.50
N THR A 30 -33.06 71.16 -16.22
CA THR A 30 -32.19 72.33 -15.91
C THR A 30 -31.23 72.27 -14.73
N MET A 31 -30.02 71.76 -15.00
CA MET A 31 -28.80 72.34 -14.41
C MET A 31 -27.64 72.26 -15.40
N MET A 32 -27.05 73.42 -15.74
CA MET A 32 -25.88 73.55 -16.61
C MET A 32 -24.68 72.81 -16.00
N ILE A 33 -24.24 71.71 -16.61
CA ILE A 33 -22.95 71.09 -16.32
C ILE A 33 -22.06 71.32 -17.55
N LYS A 34 -20.91 71.97 -17.32
CA LYS A 34 -19.93 72.35 -18.35
C LYS A 34 -19.39 71.11 -19.11
N PRO A 35 -19.14 71.21 -20.42
CA PRO A 35 -18.69 70.09 -21.26
C PRO A 35 -17.27 69.57 -20.97
N VAL A 36 -16.58 70.10 -19.95
CA VAL A 36 -15.21 69.68 -19.58
C VAL A 36 -15.20 68.55 -18.55
N SER A 37 -16.29 68.32 -17.81
CA SER A 37 -16.33 67.30 -16.74
C SER A 37 -16.73 65.90 -17.20
N LEU A 38 -17.28 65.73 -18.41
CA LEU A 38 -17.65 64.42 -18.96
C LEU A 38 -16.50 63.72 -19.69
N ALA A 39 -15.55 64.48 -20.26
CA ALA A 39 -14.41 63.93 -20.98
C ALA A 39 -13.36 63.30 -20.04
N VAL A 40 -13.22 63.81 -18.80
CA VAL A 40 -12.29 63.26 -17.80
C VAL A 40 -12.83 61.96 -17.19
N LEU A 41 -14.14 61.82 -17.03
CA LEU A 41 -14.75 60.60 -16.49
C LEU A 41 -14.80 59.46 -17.52
N GLY A 42 -15.01 59.78 -18.80
CA GLY A 42 -14.94 58.80 -19.90
C GLY A 42 -13.52 58.29 -20.18
N GLY A 43 -12.50 59.13 -19.99
CA GLY A 43 -11.09 58.73 -20.14
C GLY A 43 -10.57 57.84 -19.00
N LEU A 44 -11.10 57.98 -17.79
CA LEU A 44 -10.74 57.15 -16.63
C LEU A 44 -11.38 55.75 -16.66
N LEU A 45 -12.49 55.57 -17.38
CA LEU A 45 -13.15 54.26 -17.55
C LEU A 45 -12.56 53.42 -18.70
N ALA A 46 -11.74 54.02 -19.58
CA ALA A 46 -11.09 53.32 -20.69
C ALA A 46 -9.70 52.73 -20.34
N MET A 47 -9.20 52.96 -19.12
CA MET A 47 -7.91 52.44 -18.63
C MET A 47 -8.06 51.24 -17.68
N ALA A 48 -9.27 50.79 -17.40
CA ALA A 48 -9.53 49.55 -16.68
C ALA A 48 -9.74 48.41 -17.70
N GLY A 49 -8.66 47.99 -18.36
CA GLY A 49 -8.65 46.66 -18.97
C GLY A 49 -8.93 45.60 -17.88
N PRO A 50 -9.51 44.43 -18.23
CA PRO A 50 -9.57 43.35 -17.26
C PRO A 50 -8.14 43.09 -16.77
N VAL A 51 -7.91 43.23 -15.46
CA VAL A 51 -6.70 42.72 -14.83
C VAL A 51 -6.78 41.21 -15.01
N MET A 52 -6.18 40.69 -16.07
CA MET A 52 -5.90 39.26 -16.20
C MET A 52 -4.92 38.97 -15.08
N ALA A 53 -5.36 38.28 -14.04
CA ALA A 53 -4.47 37.91 -12.95
C ALA A 53 -3.39 36.99 -13.50
N ASP A 54 -2.11 37.31 -13.25
CA ASP A 54 -0.98 36.45 -13.59
C ASP A 54 -1.32 35.02 -13.14
N THR A 55 -1.27 34.08 -14.08
CA THR A 55 -1.70 32.69 -13.85
C THR A 55 -0.53 31.75 -14.11
N ILE A 56 -0.15 30.95 -13.11
CA ILE A 56 0.88 29.92 -13.24
C ILE A 56 0.22 28.54 -13.23
N LYS A 57 0.60 27.70 -14.19
CA LYS A 57 0.26 26.27 -14.21
C LYS A 57 1.46 25.50 -13.67
N LEU A 58 1.29 24.81 -12.56
CA LEU A 58 2.33 24.03 -11.89
C LEU A 58 1.93 22.57 -11.84
N ARG A 59 2.77 21.69 -12.37
CA ARG A 59 2.62 20.24 -12.19
C ARG A 59 3.50 19.72 -11.06
N ILE A 60 2.93 18.90 -10.20
CA ILE A 60 3.68 18.06 -9.26
C ILE A 60 3.61 16.63 -9.77
N VAL A 61 4.76 16.01 -9.96
CA VAL A 61 4.88 14.60 -10.36
C VAL A 61 5.33 13.80 -9.14
N GLU A 62 4.71 12.64 -8.90
CA GLU A 62 4.99 11.80 -7.73
C GLU A 62 5.37 10.36 -8.13
N THR A 63 6.33 9.81 -7.39
CA THR A 63 6.50 8.36 -7.19
C THR A 63 6.36 7.98 -5.71
N THR A 64 6.00 6.74 -5.43
CA THR A 64 5.88 6.20 -4.06
C THR A 64 6.04 4.68 -4.08
N ASP A 65 6.39 4.10 -2.93
CA ASP A 65 6.34 2.65 -2.67
C ASP A 65 7.05 1.83 -3.76
N ILE A 66 8.18 2.32 -4.26
CA ILE A 66 8.94 1.66 -5.33
C ILE A 66 9.47 0.31 -4.83
N HIS A 67 9.81 0.20 -3.54
CA HIS A 67 10.27 -1.02 -2.91
C HIS A 67 11.43 -1.70 -3.63
N THR A 68 12.37 -0.89 -4.12
CA THR A 68 13.51 -1.36 -4.92
C THR A 68 13.11 -2.17 -6.19
N ASN A 69 11.87 -2.04 -6.67
CA ASN A 69 11.46 -2.53 -8.00
C ASN A 69 11.96 -1.55 -9.05
N LEU A 70 13.28 -1.48 -9.24
CA LEU A 70 13.90 -0.51 -10.13
C LEU A 70 13.84 -0.97 -11.58
N MET A 71 14.15 -2.25 -11.82
CA MET A 71 14.09 -2.87 -13.14
C MET A 71 12.67 -3.34 -13.46
N ASP A 72 12.33 -3.41 -14.73
CA ASP A 72 11.09 -4.02 -15.25
C ASP A 72 11.22 -5.56 -15.28
N TYR A 73 11.50 -6.12 -14.10
CA TYR A 73 11.89 -7.52 -13.91
C TYR A 73 11.28 -8.09 -12.63
N ASP A 74 10.62 -9.24 -12.75
CA ASP A 74 10.12 -10.00 -11.62
C ASP A 74 11.19 -11.01 -11.20
N TYR A 75 11.99 -10.67 -10.19
CA TYR A 75 13.06 -11.53 -9.67
C TYR A 75 12.56 -12.85 -9.09
N TYR A 76 11.31 -12.91 -8.62
CA TYR A 76 10.72 -14.14 -8.11
C TYR A 76 10.44 -15.11 -9.25
N LYS A 77 10.00 -14.59 -10.41
CA LYS A 77 9.70 -15.38 -11.62
C LYS A 77 10.84 -15.42 -12.65
N ASP A 78 11.94 -14.69 -12.44
CA ASP A 78 13.12 -14.64 -13.33
C ASP A 78 12.71 -14.35 -14.77
N LYS A 79 11.92 -13.30 -14.91
CA LYS A 79 11.40 -12.84 -16.18
C LYS A 79 11.21 -11.34 -16.19
N ALA A 80 11.33 -10.77 -17.39
CA ALA A 80 10.90 -9.40 -17.63
C ALA A 80 9.41 -9.22 -17.30
N SER A 81 9.05 -8.03 -16.83
CA SER A 81 7.69 -7.68 -16.46
C SER A 81 7.36 -6.26 -16.93
N ASP A 82 6.39 -6.17 -17.84
CA ASP A 82 5.94 -4.87 -18.36
C ASP A 82 5.04 -4.09 -17.38
N GLN A 83 4.81 -4.63 -16.18
CA GLN A 83 3.82 -4.14 -15.22
C GLN A 83 4.44 -3.48 -13.98
N ILE A 84 5.77 -3.52 -13.83
CA ILE A 84 6.51 -2.92 -12.72
C ILE A 84 7.80 -2.26 -13.23
N GLY A 85 8.48 -1.52 -12.36
CA GLY A 85 9.82 -1.00 -12.61
C GLY A 85 9.90 0.52 -12.64
N LEU A 86 10.76 1.10 -11.80
CA LEU A 86 11.11 2.52 -11.88
C LEU A 86 11.68 2.89 -13.27
N THR A 87 12.35 1.96 -13.97
CA THR A 87 12.84 2.17 -15.33
C THR A 87 11.70 2.53 -16.30
N ARG A 88 10.52 1.91 -16.18
CA ARG A 88 9.34 2.23 -16.99
C ARG A 88 8.65 3.50 -16.47
N ALA A 89 8.49 3.64 -15.16
CA ALA A 89 7.91 4.84 -14.56
C ALA A 89 8.73 6.11 -14.88
N ALA A 90 10.05 6.01 -14.97
CA ALA A 90 10.96 7.10 -15.36
C ALA A 90 10.61 7.69 -16.73
N THR A 91 10.22 6.86 -17.70
CA THR A 91 9.74 7.31 -19.01
C THR A 91 8.47 8.14 -18.87
N LEU A 92 7.51 7.70 -18.05
CA LEU A 92 6.29 8.48 -17.77
C LEU A 92 6.59 9.78 -17.02
N VAL A 93 7.50 9.78 -16.04
CA VAL A 93 7.94 10.99 -15.34
C VAL A 93 8.49 12.00 -16.33
N LYS A 94 9.38 11.58 -17.23
CA LYS A 94 9.96 12.45 -18.26
C LYS A 94 8.89 13.00 -19.21
N GLN A 95 7.94 12.17 -19.65
CA GLN A 95 6.82 12.59 -20.49
C GLN A 95 5.93 13.61 -19.78
N ALA A 96 5.49 13.31 -18.55
CA ALA A 96 4.62 14.19 -17.76
C ALA A 96 5.25 15.57 -17.52
N ARG A 97 6.57 15.63 -17.33
CA ARG A 97 7.31 16.89 -17.18
C ARG A 97 7.49 17.63 -18.50
N ALA A 98 7.67 16.93 -19.61
CA ALA A 98 7.82 17.55 -20.93
C ALA A 98 6.50 18.13 -21.50
N GLU A 99 5.36 17.71 -20.97
CA GLU A 99 4.03 18.23 -21.34
C GLU A 99 3.76 19.66 -20.84
N VAL A 100 4.53 20.14 -19.86
CA VAL A 100 4.26 21.39 -19.15
C VAL A 100 5.51 22.25 -18.98
N GLU A 101 5.32 23.56 -18.85
CA GLU A 101 6.43 24.50 -18.64
C GLU A 101 7.01 24.39 -17.22
N ASN A 102 6.15 24.26 -16.21
CA ASN A 102 6.55 24.22 -14.81
C ASN A 102 6.21 22.88 -14.20
N SER A 103 7.23 22.15 -13.73
CA SER A 103 7.05 20.92 -12.98
C SER A 103 8.04 20.77 -11.85
N VAL A 104 7.60 20.08 -10.81
CA VAL A 104 8.44 19.58 -9.72
C VAL A 104 8.21 18.07 -9.57
N LEU A 105 9.21 17.35 -9.07
CA LEU A 105 9.16 15.89 -8.91
C LEU A 105 9.41 15.51 -7.46
N VAL A 106 8.52 14.74 -6.84
CA VAL A 106 8.61 14.33 -5.44
C VAL A 106 8.53 12.81 -5.30
N ASP A 107 9.11 12.28 -4.24
CA ASP A 107 8.97 10.88 -3.85
C ASP A 107 8.48 10.75 -2.41
N ASN A 108 7.64 9.77 -2.16
CA ASN A 108 7.01 9.56 -0.86
C ASN A 108 7.53 8.36 -0.05
N GLY A 109 8.77 7.92 -0.29
CA GLY A 109 9.41 6.91 0.54
C GLY A 109 8.98 5.47 0.23
N ASP A 110 9.40 4.55 1.09
CA ASP A 110 9.38 3.10 0.89
C ASP A 110 10.15 2.68 -0.37
N LEU A 111 11.42 3.07 -0.41
CA LEU A 111 12.32 2.85 -1.55
C LEU A 111 13.28 1.69 -1.35
N ILE A 112 13.83 1.54 -0.15
CA ILE A 112 15.08 0.78 0.07
C ILE A 112 14.87 -0.70 0.47
N GLN A 113 13.62 -1.12 0.66
CA GLN A 113 13.25 -2.49 1.02
C GLN A 113 12.10 -2.96 0.12
N GLY A 114 11.99 -4.27 -0.17
CA GLY A 114 10.75 -4.90 -0.66
C GLY A 114 10.86 -5.76 -1.92
N SER A 115 11.92 -5.58 -2.71
CA SER A 115 12.29 -6.52 -3.77
C SER A 115 13.59 -7.25 -3.40
N PRO A 116 13.92 -8.36 -4.08
CA PRO A 116 15.18 -9.04 -3.83
C PRO A 116 16.44 -8.19 -4.08
N MET A 117 16.32 -7.10 -4.85
CA MET A 117 17.41 -6.14 -4.99
C MET A 117 17.65 -5.37 -3.67
N GLY A 118 16.58 -5.02 -2.94
CA GLY A 118 16.70 -4.42 -1.61
C GLY A 118 17.34 -5.41 -0.62
N ASP A 119 16.92 -6.67 -0.64
CA ASP A 119 17.49 -7.72 0.21
C ASP A 119 18.98 -7.93 -0.07
N TYR A 120 19.36 -8.00 -1.35
CA TYR A 120 20.75 -8.13 -1.77
C TYR A 120 21.60 -6.96 -1.25
N MET A 121 21.11 -5.73 -1.37
CA MET A 121 21.83 -4.55 -0.89
C MET A 121 21.93 -4.50 0.64
N ALA A 122 20.89 -4.93 1.36
CA ALA A 122 20.92 -5.04 2.82
C ALA A 122 21.93 -6.11 3.27
N ALA A 123 21.92 -7.29 2.64
CA ALA A 123 22.83 -8.39 2.96
C ALA A 123 24.29 -8.09 2.61
N LYS A 124 24.52 -7.43 1.48
CA LYS A 124 25.86 -6.97 1.06
C LYS A 124 26.37 -5.83 1.95
N GLY A 125 25.46 -5.02 2.47
CA GLY A 125 25.74 -3.72 3.06
C GLY A 125 26.14 -2.69 2.00
N ILE A 126 26.23 -1.43 2.43
CA ILE A 126 26.68 -0.31 1.61
C ILE A 126 28.00 0.20 2.19
N LYS A 127 29.05 0.25 1.35
CA LYS A 127 30.34 0.80 1.75
C LYS A 127 30.33 2.31 1.56
N ALA A 128 31.11 3.02 2.36
CA ALA A 128 31.29 4.47 2.19
C ALA A 128 31.66 4.84 0.74
N GLY A 129 30.84 5.67 0.11
CA GLY A 129 30.98 6.11 -1.28
C GLY A 129 30.40 5.16 -2.33
N GLU A 130 29.74 4.07 -1.93
CA GLU A 130 28.97 3.21 -2.82
C GLU A 130 27.52 3.69 -2.91
N VAL A 131 27.11 4.15 -4.09
CA VAL A 131 25.74 4.64 -4.29
C VAL A 131 24.74 3.48 -4.32
N HIS A 132 23.73 3.54 -3.46
CA HIS A 132 22.62 2.58 -3.48
C HIS A 132 21.89 2.60 -4.84
N PRO A 133 21.47 1.45 -5.42
CA PRO A 133 20.82 1.38 -6.72
C PRO A 133 19.61 2.32 -6.88
N VAL A 134 18.85 2.52 -5.81
CA VAL A 134 17.74 3.48 -5.77
C VAL A 134 18.21 4.89 -6.18
N TYR A 135 19.31 5.40 -5.63
CA TYR A 135 19.80 6.74 -5.95
C TYR A 135 20.56 6.80 -7.26
N LYS A 136 21.18 5.69 -7.71
CA LYS A 136 21.66 5.58 -9.10
C LYS A 136 20.51 5.81 -10.10
N ALA A 137 19.31 5.31 -9.80
CA ALA A 137 18.13 5.47 -10.63
C ALA A 137 17.44 6.85 -10.46
N MET A 138 17.29 7.31 -9.22
CA MET A 138 16.51 8.52 -8.93
C MET A 138 17.27 9.82 -9.18
N ASN A 139 18.58 9.89 -8.88
CA ASN A 139 19.35 11.13 -9.02
C ASN A 139 19.27 11.74 -10.44
N PRO A 140 19.37 10.96 -11.54
CA PRO A 140 19.23 11.49 -12.90
C PRO A 140 17.84 12.02 -13.24
N LEU A 141 16.79 11.66 -12.50
CA LEU A 141 15.44 12.18 -12.72
C LEU A 141 15.25 13.60 -12.15
N GLY A 142 16.15 14.05 -11.28
CA GLY A 142 16.08 15.40 -10.71
C GLY A 142 14.86 15.60 -9.82
N TYR A 143 14.69 14.71 -8.83
CA TYR A 143 13.72 14.91 -7.75
C TYR A 143 14.00 16.20 -6.99
N ASP A 144 12.94 16.87 -6.57
CA ASP A 144 13.00 18.08 -5.78
C ASP A 144 13.14 17.80 -4.30
N VAL A 145 12.43 16.77 -3.81
CA VAL A 145 12.35 16.35 -2.40
C VAL A 145 11.92 14.87 -2.33
N GLY A 146 12.49 14.13 -1.39
CA GLY A 146 12.00 12.81 -0.97
C GLY A 146 11.50 12.83 0.48
N ASN A 147 10.45 12.08 0.79
CA ASN A 147 10.01 11.82 2.17
C ASN A 147 10.56 10.48 2.69
N ILE A 148 10.60 10.34 4.02
CA ILE A 148 10.88 9.08 4.71
C ILE A 148 9.55 8.31 4.89
N GLY A 149 9.49 7.09 4.35
CA GLY A 149 8.47 6.07 4.62
C GLY A 149 8.86 5.14 5.77
N ASN A 150 8.02 4.14 6.06
CA ASN A 150 8.29 3.23 7.18
C ASN A 150 9.38 2.22 6.85
N HIS A 151 9.47 1.78 5.60
CA HIS A 151 10.43 0.76 5.18
C HIS A 151 11.87 1.29 5.07
N GLU A 152 12.08 2.60 5.18
CA GLU A 152 13.39 3.20 5.39
C GLU A 152 14.06 2.77 6.71
N PHE A 153 13.29 2.35 7.73
CA PHE A 153 13.84 2.01 9.05
C PHE A 153 14.20 0.53 9.23
N ASN A 154 13.86 -0.35 8.28
CA ASN A 154 13.98 -1.81 8.46
C ASN A 154 15.40 -2.32 8.66
N TYR A 155 16.39 -1.66 8.06
CA TYR A 155 17.79 -2.03 8.20
C TYR A 155 18.55 -1.16 9.23
N GLY A 156 17.81 -0.35 10.00
CA GLY A 156 18.33 0.50 11.06
C GLY A 156 18.86 1.86 10.60
N LEU A 157 19.01 2.77 11.58
CA LEU A 157 19.34 4.17 11.31
C LEU A 157 20.70 4.39 10.65
N GLU A 158 21.70 3.53 10.91
CA GLU A 158 23.03 3.66 10.29
C GLU A 158 22.98 3.28 8.81
N PHE A 159 22.30 2.18 8.46
CA PHE A 159 22.09 1.82 7.06
C PHE A 159 21.28 2.88 6.33
N LEU A 160 20.20 3.38 6.94
CA LEU A 160 19.39 4.45 6.38
C LEU A 160 20.23 5.70 6.11
N LYS A 161 21.02 6.13 7.11
CA LYS A 161 21.89 7.31 7.00
C LYS A 161 22.93 7.16 5.89
N GLU A 162 23.56 6.00 5.77
CA GLU A 162 24.50 5.72 4.68
C GLU A 162 23.79 5.69 3.33
N THR A 163 22.59 5.10 3.26
CA THR A 163 21.84 4.99 2.01
C THR A 163 21.45 6.38 1.48
N ILE A 164 20.83 7.22 2.31
CA ILE A 164 20.28 8.52 1.88
C ILE A 164 21.36 9.59 1.64
N ASN A 165 22.61 9.36 2.06
CA ASN A 165 23.66 10.38 1.94
C ASN A 165 24.07 10.67 0.48
N ASP A 166 23.78 9.74 -0.44
CA ASP A 166 24.07 9.84 -1.87
C ASP A 166 22.87 10.36 -2.69
N ALA A 167 21.76 10.70 -2.04
CA ALA A 167 20.63 11.33 -2.70
C ALA A 167 21.00 12.75 -3.17
N ALA A 168 20.75 13.05 -4.45
CA ALA A 168 20.99 14.37 -5.03
C ALA A 168 19.89 15.40 -4.69
N PHE A 169 19.00 15.05 -3.77
CA PHE A 169 17.83 15.82 -3.35
C PHE A 169 17.64 15.69 -1.83
N PRO A 170 17.06 16.69 -1.17
CA PRO A 170 16.86 16.66 0.27
C PRO A 170 15.79 15.63 0.67
N TYR A 171 16.07 14.93 1.77
CA TYR A 171 15.08 14.15 2.50
C TYR A 171 14.40 14.99 3.58
N ILE A 172 13.09 14.79 3.74
CA ILE A 172 12.30 15.42 4.79
C ILE A 172 11.51 14.40 5.61
N ASN A 173 11.26 14.71 6.89
CA ASN A 173 10.26 14.07 7.73
C ASN A 173 9.98 14.94 8.97
N ALA A 174 8.72 15.30 9.18
CA ALA A 174 8.30 16.24 10.21
C ALA A 174 7.99 15.61 11.57
N ASN A 175 7.67 14.33 11.63
CA ASN A 175 7.10 13.72 12.83
C ASN A 175 7.99 12.67 13.52
N VAL A 176 9.24 12.48 13.07
CA VAL A 176 10.24 11.67 13.77
C VAL A 176 11.23 12.56 14.52
N PHE A 177 11.44 12.25 15.79
CA PHE A 177 12.28 13.01 16.71
C PHE A 177 13.37 12.11 17.30
N ASP A 178 14.55 12.66 17.51
CA ASP A 178 15.60 12.03 18.29
C ASP A 178 15.17 11.95 19.76
N ALA A 179 15.18 10.74 20.33
CA ALA A 179 14.63 10.48 21.67
C ALA A 179 15.46 11.14 22.79
N LYS A 180 16.73 11.47 22.55
CA LYS A 180 17.62 12.07 23.57
C LYS A 180 17.47 13.59 23.61
N THR A 181 17.33 14.21 22.45
CA THR A 181 17.32 15.67 22.31
C THR A 181 15.92 16.26 22.18
N GLY A 182 14.94 15.46 21.76
CA GLY A 182 13.59 15.90 21.43
C GLY A 182 13.52 16.78 20.17
N GLN A 183 14.61 16.88 19.40
CA GLN A 183 14.65 17.60 18.13
C GLN A 183 14.20 16.69 16.99
N HIS A 184 13.79 17.28 15.86
CA HIS A 184 13.51 16.51 14.66
C HIS A 184 14.76 15.72 14.24
N LEU A 185 14.57 14.43 13.93
CA LEU A 185 15.66 13.56 13.47
C LEU A 185 16.09 13.91 12.05
N PHE A 186 15.13 14.28 11.20
CA PHE A 186 15.32 14.72 9.83
C PHE A 186 14.91 16.18 9.68
N THR A 187 15.21 16.78 8.52
CA THR A 187 14.67 18.09 8.18
C THR A 187 13.14 18.01 8.13
N PRO A 188 12.38 18.78 8.94
CA PRO A 188 10.94 18.59 9.03
C PRO A 188 10.20 18.99 7.76
N TYR A 189 10.66 20.08 7.13
CA TYR A 189 10.16 20.58 5.86
C TYR A 189 11.23 21.43 5.20
N VAL A 190 11.09 21.66 3.90
CA VAL A 190 11.91 22.62 3.13
C VAL A 190 11.02 23.58 2.37
N ILE A 191 11.46 24.82 2.19
CA ILE A 191 10.82 25.79 1.30
C ILE A 191 11.83 26.12 0.21
N LYS A 192 11.55 25.70 -1.02
CA LYS A 192 12.41 25.92 -2.18
C LYS A 192 11.85 27.07 -3.01
N GLU A 193 12.73 27.94 -3.48
CA GLU A 193 12.40 28.97 -4.47
C GLU A 193 12.51 28.37 -5.87
N HIS A 194 11.46 28.51 -6.66
CA HIS A 194 11.40 28.08 -8.05
C HIS A 194 11.10 29.27 -8.95
N SER A 195 11.78 29.33 -10.09
CA SER A 195 11.45 30.28 -11.16
C SER A 195 10.46 29.62 -12.10
N PHE A 196 9.18 29.95 -11.97
CA PHE A 196 8.11 29.42 -12.83
C PHE A 196 7.60 30.49 -13.78
N LYS A 197 7.22 30.08 -14.99
CA LYS A 197 6.61 30.99 -15.96
C LYS A 197 5.09 31.00 -15.81
N ASP A 198 4.50 32.18 -15.91
CA ASP A 198 3.05 32.31 -16.08
C ASP A 198 2.62 31.96 -17.51
N THR A 199 1.32 32.06 -17.78
CA THR A 199 0.73 31.79 -19.10
C THR A 199 1.16 32.75 -20.20
N ASP A 200 1.72 33.92 -19.85
CA ASP A 200 2.26 34.89 -20.81
C ASP A 200 3.78 34.70 -21.03
N GLY A 201 4.40 33.76 -20.30
CA GLY A 201 5.81 33.41 -20.40
C GLY A 201 6.73 34.20 -19.48
N GLU A 202 6.18 35.07 -18.62
CA GLU A 202 6.95 35.86 -17.67
C GLU A 202 7.36 35.02 -16.46
N ALA A 203 8.61 35.16 -16.03
CA ALA A 203 9.17 34.38 -14.93
C ALA A 203 8.86 35.01 -13.57
N HIS A 204 8.34 34.20 -12.65
CA HIS A 204 8.01 34.56 -11.28
C HIS A 204 8.70 33.63 -10.29
N THR A 205 9.17 34.17 -9.18
CA THR A 205 9.69 33.37 -8.07
C THR A 205 8.54 32.89 -7.20
N ILE A 206 8.38 31.56 -7.09
CA ILE A 206 7.37 30.89 -6.27
C ILE A 206 8.05 30.06 -5.20
N LYS A 207 7.59 30.19 -3.96
CA LYS A 207 8.09 29.42 -2.82
C LYS A 207 7.23 28.18 -2.61
N VAL A 208 7.76 27.02 -2.97
CA VAL A 208 7.09 25.73 -2.74
C VAL A 208 7.62 25.13 -1.45
N GLY A 209 6.73 24.98 -0.48
CA GLY A 209 6.99 24.28 0.78
C GLY A 209 6.66 22.79 0.65
N TYR A 210 7.56 21.94 1.11
CA TYR A 210 7.41 20.49 1.13
C TYR A 210 7.54 19.99 2.56
N ILE A 211 6.54 19.24 3.03
CA ILE A 211 6.50 18.68 4.39
C ILE A 211 6.14 17.20 4.35
N GLY A 212 6.91 16.36 5.03
CA GLY A 212 6.80 14.91 4.95
C GLY A 212 6.43 14.27 6.27
N PHE A 213 5.80 13.10 6.23
CA PHE A 213 5.36 12.38 7.44
C PHE A 213 5.50 10.87 7.26
N VAL A 214 5.60 10.14 8.36
CA VAL A 214 5.63 8.66 8.39
C VAL A 214 4.66 8.13 9.44
N PRO A 215 4.10 6.91 9.32
CA PRO A 215 3.19 6.38 10.33
C PRO A 215 3.89 6.26 11.70
N PRO A 216 3.29 6.72 12.80
CA PRO A 216 3.89 6.59 14.14
C PRO A 216 4.18 5.13 14.54
N GLN A 217 3.52 4.19 13.87
CA GLN A 217 3.68 2.74 14.00
C GLN A 217 5.09 2.24 13.66
N ILE A 218 5.98 3.04 13.05
CA ILE A 218 7.40 2.67 12.95
C ILE A 218 8.00 2.30 14.32
N MET A 219 7.51 2.92 15.41
CA MET A 219 7.96 2.60 16.77
C MET A 219 7.56 1.19 17.23
N VAL A 220 6.59 0.62 16.55
CA VAL A 220 6.01 -0.71 16.80
C VAL A 220 6.63 -1.72 15.85
N TRP A 221 6.59 -1.45 14.53
CA TRP A 221 7.07 -2.36 13.49
C TRP A 221 8.60 -2.51 13.48
N ASP A 222 9.32 -1.41 13.70
CA ASP A 222 10.78 -1.33 13.67
C ASP A 222 11.38 -1.12 15.07
N LYS A 223 10.65 -1.54 16.11
CA LYS A 223 11.03 -1.39 17.52
C LYS A 223 12.48 -1.79 17.78
N LYS A 224 12.92 -2.94 17.27
CA LYS A 224 14.31 -3.44 17.38
C LYS A 224 15.35 -2.43 16.91
N ASN A 225 15.04 -1.68 15.86
CA ASN A 225 15.94 -0.70 15.26
C ASN A 225 15.86 0.68 15.94
N LEU A 226 14.69 1.03 16.51
CA LEU A 226 14.32 2.39 16.88
C LEU A 226 14.14 2.65 18.38
N GLU A 227 13.87 1.62 19.19
CA GLU A 227 13.60 1.76 20.62
C GLU A 227 14.76 2.47 21.34
N GLY A 228 14.43 3.50 22.12
CA GLY A 228 15.39 4.32 22.85
C GLY A 228 16.23 5.28 21.98
N LYS A 229 16.07 5.28 20.66
CA LYS A 229 16.81 6.15 19.73
C LYS A 229 15.93 7.28 19.19
N VAL A 230 14.67 6.97 18.85
CA VAL A 230 13.75 7.93 18.24
C VAL A 230 12.36 7.82 18.84
N THR A 231 11.51 8.81 18.57
CA THR A 231 10.07 8.80 18.85
C THR A 231 9.31 9.33 17.63
N ALA A 232 8.09 8.85 17.39
CA ALA A 232 7.24 9.35 16.32
C ALA A 232 5.97 10.03 16.88
N ALA A 233 5.64 11.22 16.38
CA ALA A 233 4.48 12.00 16.78
C ALA A 233 3.33 11.86 15.77
N ASP A 234 2.12 12.25 16.18
CA ASP A 234 0.93 12.25 15.33
C ASP A 234 1.11 13.12 14.08
N ILE A 235 0.68 12.58 12.93
CA ILE A 235 0.82 13.22 11.60
C ILE A 235 0.02 14.53 11.53
N LYS A 236 -1.27 14.48 11.85
CA LYS A 236 -2.19 15.62 11.73
C LYS A 236 -1.80 16.77 12.65
N GLN A 237 -1.54 16.48 13.93
CA GLN A 237 -1.16 17.47 14.93
C GLN A 237 0.18 18.13 14.58
N THR A 238 1.12 17.35 14.04
CA THR A 238 2.40 17.89 13.56
C THR A 238 2.17 18.85 12.38
N ALA A 239 1.30 18.50 11.44
CA ALA A 239 0.93 19.39 10.34
C ALA A 239 0.25 20.68 10.83
N GLU A 240 -0.73 20.59 11.75
CA GLU A 240 -1.42 21.76 12.32
C GLU A 240 -0.45 22.75 13.00
N LYS A 241 0.67 22.24 13.53
CA LYS A 241 1.73 23.07 14.13
C LYS A 241 2.65 23.70 13.08
N LEU A 242 3.12 22.93 12.09
CA LEU A 242 4.20 23.36 11.18
C LEU A 242 3.70 24.11 9.94
N ILE A 243 2.49 23.84 9.46
CA ILE A 243 1.92 24.52 8.28
C ILE A 243 1.80 26.04 8.49
N PRO A 244 1.31 26.56 9.64
CA PRO A 244 1.32 27.99 9.91
C PRO A 244 2.73 28.61 9.90
N GLU A 245 3.73 27.87 10.40
CA GLU A 245 5.13 28.31 10.37
C GLU A 245 5.66 28.42 8.94
N MET A 246 5.37 27.43 8.09
CA MET A 246 5.75 27.45 6.67
C MET A 246 5.12 28.64 5.93
N LYS A 247 3.83 28.90 6.14
CA LYS A 247 3.15 30.08 5.56
C LYS A 247 3.74 31.38 6.10
N ALA A 248 4.10 31.46 7.39
CA ALA A 248 4.76 32.64 7.97
C ALA A 248 6.17 32.88 7.39
N LYS A 249 6.88 31.81 7.01
CA LYS A 249 8.17 31.87 6.27
C LYS A 249 8.00 32.17 4.77
N GLY A 250 6.77 32.34 4.31
CA GLY A 250 6.46 32.80 2.95
C GLY A 250 6.27 31.69 1.94
N ALA A 251 5.92 30.46 2.34
CA ALA A 251 5.49 29.43 1.39
C ALA A 251 4.21 29.88 0.66
N ASP A 252 4.27 29.93 -0.67
CA ASP A 252 3.12 30.24 -1.52
C ASP A 252 2.25 28.98 -1.69
N VAL A 253 2.90 27.87 -2.04
CA VAL A 253 2.29 26.53 -2.20
C VAL A 253 2.85 25.61 -1.13
N ILE A 254 2.02 24.81 -0.48
CA ILE A 254 2.46 23.73 0.41
C ILE A 254 2.00 22.38 -0.10
N VAL A 255 2.97 21.51 -0.39
CA VAL A 255 2.79 20.11 -0.75
C VAL A 255 3.10 19.27 0.47
N ALA A 256 2.09 18.57 0.99
CA ALA A 256 2.31 17.53 1.98
C ALA A 256 2.66 16.22 1.26
N ILE A 257 3.69 15.53 1.75
CA ILE A 257 4.16 14.25 1.22
C ILE A 257 4.09 13.21 2.34
N PRO A 258 2.89 12.82 2.82
CA PRO A 258 2.78 11.87 3.91
C PRO A 258 2.90 10.44 3.37
N HIS A 259 3.81 9.66 3.95
CA HIS A 259 3.84 8.22 3.76
C HIS A 259 2.71 7.61 4.59
N SER A 260 1.48 7.72 4.10
CA SER A 260 0.26 7.39 4.83
C SER A 260 -0.88 7.18 3.83
N GLY A 261 -1.83 6.31 4.16
CA GLY A 261 -3.04 6.08 3.37
C GLY A 261 -4.25 6.90 3.82
N ILE A 262 -5.38 6.59 3.21
CA ILE A 262 -6.69 7.18 3.51
C ILE A 262 -7.41 6.31 4.55
N SER A 263 -7.79 6.90 5.69
CA SER A 263 -8.83 6.36 6.57
C SER A 263 -9.84 7.47 6.89
N THR A 264 -11.11 7.06 7.02
CA THR A 264 -12.24 7.91 7.40
C THR A 264 -12.84 7.50 8.75
N ASP A 265 -12.20 6.56 9.44
CA ASP A 265 -12.56 6.16 10.80
C ASP A 265 -12.32 7.31 11.76
N GLU A 266 -13.13 7.44 12.81
CA GLU A 266 -13.04 8.54 13.77
C GLU A 266 -11.60 8.82 14.22
N TYR A 267 -11.15 10.07 14.02
CA TYR A 267 -9.75 10.46 14.22
C TYR A 267 -9.24 10.07 15.61
N GLN A 268 -8.11 9.36 15.62
CA GLN A 268 -7.33 9.07 16.82
C GLN A 268 -5.91 9.60 16.63
N ALA A 269 -5.37 10.21 17.69
CA ALA A 269 -3.97 10.62 17.67
C ALA A 269 -3.06 9.38 17.53
N GLY A 270 -2.08 9.47 16.64
CA GLY A 270 -1.19 8.36 16.31
C GLY A 270 -1.71 7.47 15.18
N ALA A 271 -2.77 7.86 14.46
CA ALA A 271 -3.31 7.07 13.36
C ALA A 271 -2.31 6.89 12.19
N GLU A 272 -2.20 5.64 11.72
CA GLU A 272 -1.37 5.25 10.57
C GLU A 272 -1.78 5.97 9.28
N ASN A 273 -3.09 5.95 8.99
CA ASN A 273 -3.70 6.45 7.76
C ASN A 273 -4.41 7.78 8.02
N SER A 274 -3.70 8.89 7.79
CA SER A 274 -4.08 10.24 8.19
C SER A 274 -4.35 11.19 7.00
N VAL A 275 -4.30 10.72 5.76
CA VAL A 275 -4.43 11.59 4.56
C VAL A 275 -5.76 12.35 4.53
N TYR A 276 -6.88 11.68 4.83
CA TYR A 276 -8.19 12.35 4.91
C TYR A 276 -8.16 13.52 5.90
N TYR A 277 -7.49 13.36 7.04
CA TYR A 277 -7.38 14.40 8.05
C TYR A 277 -6.42 15.51 7.69
N LEU A 278 -5.34 15.21 6.95
CA LEU A 278 -4.43 16.22 6.43
C LEU A 278 -5.14 17.17 5.46
N THR A 279 -6.11 16.69 4.67
CA THR A 279 -6.90 17.57 3.77
C THR A 279 -7.73 18.61 4.52
N GLN A 280 -7.94 18.43 5.84
CA GLN A 280 -8.66 19.37 6.69
C GLN A 280 -7.73 20.42 7.33
N VAL A 281 -6.40 20.23 7.24
CA VAL A 281 -5.41 21.17 7.78
C VAL A 281 -5.28 22.35 6.82
N LYS A 282 -5.72 23.52 7.28
CA LYS A 282 -5.71 24.76 6.48
C LYS A 282 -4.29 25.11 6.04
N GLY A 283 -4.13 25.38 4.74
CA GLY A 283 -2.88 25.83 4.14
C GLY A 283 -2.09 24.75 3.42
N ILE A 284 -2.52 23.48 3.49
CA ILE A 284 -2.05 22.43 2.58
C ILE A 284 -2.78 22.60 1.24
N ASP A 285 -2.01 22.69 0.16
CA ASP A 285 -2.52 22.97 -1.19
C ASP A 285 -2.56 21.70 -2.06
N ALA A 286 -1.68 20.73 -1.80
CA ALA A 286 -1.65 19.43 -2.46
C ALA A 286 -1.11 18.32 -1.54
N ILE A 287 -1.50 17.08 -1.80
CA ILE A 287 -1.03 15.89 -1.06
C ILE A 287 -0.56 14.79 -2.02
N ALA A 288 0.74 14.51 -1.99
CA ALA A 288 1.38 13.36 -2.66
C ALA A 288 1.51 12.23 -1.64
N PHE A 289 0.66 11.19 -1.69
CA PHE A 289 0.56 10.17 -0.62
C PHE A 289 0.79 8.73 -1.11
N GLY A 290 1.05 7.80 -0.17
CA GLY A 290 1.56 6.45 -0.43
C GLY A 290 1.12 5.42 0.60
N HIS A 291 2.00 4.47 0.96
CA HIS A 291 1.88 3.50 2.07
C HIS A 291 0.85 2.38 1.87
N SER A 292 -0.35 2.73 1.46
CA SER A 292 -1.47 1.77 1.36
C SER A 292 -1.53 1.03 0.02
N HIS A 293 -0.59 1.35 -0.89
CA HIS A 293 -0.37 0.74 -2.22
C HIS A 293 -1.55 0.79 -3.19
N ALA A 294 -2.56 1.61 -2.91
CA ALA A 294 -3.73 1.73 -3.77
C ALA A 294 -3.52 2.83 -4.83
N VAL A 295 -4.47 2.97 -5.76
CA VAL A 295 -4.41 4.00 -6.81
C VAL A 295 -5.49 5.04 -6.56
N PHE A 296 -5.08 6.26 -6.23
CA PHE A 296 -5.99 7.41 -6.10
C PHE A 296 -5.59 8.50 -7.13
N PRO A 297 -6.55 9.13 -7.82
CA PRO A 297 -8.00 8.85 -7.79
C PRO A 297 -8.35 7.48 -8.39
N GLY A 298 -9.42 6.88 -7.87
CA GLY A 298 -9.90 5.57 -8.32
C GLY A 298 -11.29 5.24 -7.77
N LYS A 299 -12.02 4.38 -8.48
CA LYS A 299 -13.42 4.00 -8.14
C LYS A 299 -13.57 3.46 -6.71
N ASP A 300 -12.52 2.84 -6.18
CA ASP A 300 -12.52 2.25 -4.83
C ASP A 300 -12.63 3.32 -3.73
N PHE A 301 -12.37 4.58 -4.07
CA PHE A 301 -12.44 5.73 -3.16
C PHE A 301 -13.69 6.60 -3.38
N ALA A 302 -14.63 6.21 -4.25
CA ALA A 302 -15.81 7.02 -4.58
C ALA A 302 -16.72 7.28 -3.37
N ASN A 303 -16.65 6.44 -2.34
CA ASN A 303 -17.44 6.58 -1.10
C ASN A 303 -16.70 7.34 0.01
N VAL A 304 -15.46 7.78 -0.22
CA VAL A 304 -14.74 8.63 0.74
C VAL A 304 -15.44 9.99 0.80
N PRO A 305 -15.90 10.46 1.97
CA PRO A 305 -16.58 11.75 2.07
C PRO A 305 -15.71 12.89 1.53
N GLY A 306 -16.30 13.76 0.70
CA GLY A 306 -15.57 14.90 0.12
C GLY A 306 -14.55 14.51 -0.97
N ALA A 307 -14.44 13.25 -1.37
CA ALA A 307 -13.65 12.85 -2.53
C ALA A 307 -14.38 13.20 -3.84
N ASP A 308 -13.66 13.82 -4.76
CA ASP A 308 -14.06 14.02 -6.16
C ASP A 308 -13.10 13.21 -7.02
N ILE A 309 -13.55 12.04 -7.49
CA ILE A 309 -12.73 11.08 -8.24
C ILE A 309 -12.39 11.61 -9.63
N ASP A 310 -13.30 12.36 -10.25
CA ASP A 310 -13.08 12.91 -11.59
C ASP A 310 -12.02 14.01 -11.58
N LYS A 311 -11.97 14.81 -10.49
CA LYS A 311 -10.93 15.82 -10.31
C LYS A 311 -9.69 15.30 -9.60
N GLY A 312 -9.78 14.22 -8.82
CA GLY A 312 -8.68 13.78 -7.95
C GLY A 312 -8.46 14.71 -6.76
N THR A 313 -9.52 15.01 -6.02
CA THR A 313 -9.43 15.83 -4.81
C THR A 313 -10.11 15.16 -3.62
N ILE A 314 -9.69 15.51 -2.40
CA ILE A 314 -10.35 15.12 -1.15
C ILE A 314 -10.55 16.39 -0.32
N ASN A 315 -11.80 16.67 0.06
CA ASN A 315 -12.20 17.93 0.72
C ASN A 315 -11.73 19.19 -0.04
N GLY A 316 -11.63 19.10 -1.38
CA GLY A 316 -11.17 20.17 -2.26
C GLY A 316 -9.64 20.33 -2.35
N VAL A 317 -8.86 19.52 -1.63
CA VAL A 317 -7.39 19.49 -1.76
C VAL A 317 -7.00 18.46 -2.82
N THR A 318 -6.16 18.86 -3.78
CA THR A 318 -5.63 17.97 -4.82
C THR A 318 -4.76 16.89 -4.19
N ALA A 319 -5.03 15.62 -4.52
CA ALA A 319 -4.31 14.51 -3.90
C ALA A 319 -4.09 13.36 -4.88
N VAL A 320 -2.95 12.68 -4.82
CA VAL A 320 -2.68 11.52 -5.68
C VAL A 320 -1.93 10.44 -4.91
N MET A 321 -2.19 9.17 -5.25
CA MET A 321 -1.44 8.02 -4.76
C MET A 321 -1.20 7.05 -5.92
N PRO A 322 0.02 6.97 -6.46
CA PRO A 322 0.30 6.21 -7.67
C PRO A 322 0.68 4.75 -7.41
N GLY A 323 -0.12 4.01 -6.64
CA GLY A 323 0.04 2.57 -6.48
C GLY A 323 1.34 2.19 -5.77
N ARG A 324 2.10 1.27 -6.38
CA ARG A 324 3.39 0.77 -5.89
C ARG A 324 4.28 0.28 -7.03
N TRP A 325 5.54 0.02 -6.74
CA TRP A 325 6.50 -0.71 -7.59
C TRP A 325 6.76 -0.07 -8.96
N GLY A 326 6.51 1.23 -9.09
CA GLY A 326 6.57 1.95 -10.37
C GLY A 326 5.43 1.61 -11.33
N SER A 327 4.34 1.01 -10.87
CA SER A 327 3.19 0.68 -11.72
C SER A 327 2.45 1.92 -12.26
N HIS A 328 2.51 3.03 -11.55
CA HIS A 328 1.93 4.30 -11.95
C HIS A 328 2.87 5.48 -11.60
N VAL A 329 2.60 6.63 -12.20
CA VAL A 329 3.18 7.93 -11.84
C VAL A 329 2.05 8.88 -11.48
N GLY A 330 2.16 9.55 -10.33
CA GLY A 330 1.17 10.52 -9.86
C GLY A 330 1.39 11.85 -10.56
N VAL A 331 0.32 12.50 -11.02
CA VAL A 331 0.36 13.81 -11.65
C VAL A 331 -0.70 14.69 -11.01
N MET A 332 -0.29 15.81 -10.43
CA MET A 332 -1.18 16.86 -9.91
C MET A 332 -0.93 18.16 -10.66
N ASP A 333 -1.96 18.71 -11.29
CA ASP A 333 -1.91 20.01 -11.96
C ASP A 333 -2.60 21.06 -11.09
N LEU A 334 -1.85 22.07 -10.68
CA LEU A 334 -2.31 23.20 -9.89
C LEU A 334 -2.36 24.47 -10.74
N THR A 335 -3.36 25.31 -10.49
CA THR A 335 -3.43 26.68 -10.99
C THR A 335 -3.18 27.63 -9.84
N LEU A 336 -2.18 28.50 -10.00
CA LEU A 336 -1.87 29.56 -9.06
C LEU A 336 -2.28 30.89 -9.67
N GLU A 337 -2.94 31.72 -8.87
CA GLU A 337 -3.26 33.11 -9.22
C GLU A 337 -2.78 34.06 -8.14
N LYS A 338 -2.45 35.27 -8.55
CA LYS A 338 -2.01 36.32 -7.63
C LYS A 338 -3.20 36.98 -6.95
N GLN A 339 -3.39 36.73 -5.66
CA GLN A 339 -4.42 37.32 -4.82
C GLN A 339 -3.81 38.22 -3.76
N GLN A 340 -4.21 39.49 -3.74
CA GLN A 340 -3.71 40.48 -2.77
C GLN A 340 -2.17 40.56 -2.71
N GLY A 341 -1.51 40.37 -3.86
CA GLY A 341 -0.04 40.40 -3.98
C GLY A 341 0.67 39.11 -3.56
N ARG A 342 -0.04 38.04 -3.23
CA ARG A 342 0.52 36.71 -2.94
C ARG A 342 -0.01 35.67 -3.92
N TRP A 343 0.81 34.66 -4.20
CA TRP A 343 0.37 33.53 -5.01
C TRP A 343 -0.48 32.59 -4.16
N ALA A 344 -1.60 32.15 -4.71
CA ALA A 344 -2.50 31.20 -4.06
C ALA A 344 -2.97 30.16 -5.08
N VAL A 345 -3.08 28.91 -4.65
CA VAL A 345 -3.67 27.85 -5.46
C VAL A 345 -5.18 28.06 -5.52
N THR A 346 -5.73 28.22 -6.73
CA THR A 346 -7.16 28.48 -6.95
C THR A 346 -7.93 27.26 -7.42
N SER A 347 -7.23 26.31 -8.04
CA SER A 347 -7.80 25.03 -8.47
C SER A 347 -6.69 24.02 -8.67
N GLY A 348 -7.07 22.74 -8.62
CA GLY A 348 -6.21 21.67 -9.03
C GLY A 348 -6.98 20.43 -9.42
N GLN A 349 -6.28 19.52 -10.08
CA GLN A 349 -6.76 18.20 -10.43
C GLN A 349 -5.60 17.22 -10.40
N SER A 350 -5.88 15.93 -10.33
CA SER A 350 -4.85 14.91 -10.39
C SER A 350 -5.29 13.65 -11.10
N GLU A 351 -4.30 12.89 -11.57
CA GLU A 351 -4.46 11.56 -12.13
C GLU A 351 -3.27 10.67 -11.75
N ALA A 352 -3.51 9.36 -11.69
CA ALA A 352 -2.44 8.36 -11.59
C ALA A 352 -2.27 7.68 -12.96
N ARG A 353 -1.13 7.91 -13.62
CA ARG A 353 -0.87 7.42 -14.97
C ARG A 353 -0.25 6.01 -14.93
N PRO A 354 -0.91 4.97 -15.47
CA PRO A 354 -0.38 3.61 -15.46
C PRO A 354 0.76 3.44 -16.48
N ILE A 355 1.73 2.57 -16.18
CA ILE A 355 2.72 2.10 -17.17
C ILE A 355 2.18 0.97 -18.07
N PHE A 356 1.05 0.38 -17.69
CA PHE A 356 0.47 -0.79 -18.35
C PHE A 356 -1.05 -0.70 -18.44
N ASP A 357 -1.58 -0.91 -19.64
CA ASP A 357 -3.01 -1.02 -19.89
C ASP A 357 -3.47 -2.44 -19.59
N LYS A 358 -4.10 -2.63 -18.42
CA LYS A 358 -4.63 -3.93 -18.00
C LYS A 358 -5.71 -4.46 -18.93
N ALA A 359 -6.54 -3.59 -19.51
CA ALA A 359 -7.66 -4.00 -20.37
C ALA A 359 -7.16 -4.55 -21.71
N ASN A 360 -6.16 -3.89 -22.31
CA ASN A 360 -5.58 -4.31 -23.58
C ASN A 360 -4.31 -5.19 -23.43
N LYS A 361 -3.89 -5.47 -22.18
CA LYS A 361 -2.70 -6.23 -21.82
C LYS A 361 -1.43 -5.73 -22.51
N LYS A 362 -1.23 -4.41 -22.49
CA LYS A 362 -0.18 -3.76 -23.26
C LYS A 362 0.60 -2.76 -22.41
N ALA A 363 1.92 -2.80 -22.52
CA ALA A 363 2.78 -1.72 -22.06
C ALA A 363 2.38 -0.37 -22.70
N LEU A 364 2.28 0.67 -21.88
CA LEU A 364 2.00 2.04 -22.33
C LEU A 364 3.29 2.84 -22.58
N VAL A 365 4.38 2.43 -21.95
CA VAL A 365 5.71 3.01 -22.09
C VAL A 365 6.78 1.93 -22.17
N GLU A 366 7.93 2.30 -22.74
CA GLU A 366 9.16 1.51 -22.69
C GLU A 366 9.98 1.88 -21.46
N ALA A 367 10.88 0.98 -21.04
CA ALA A 367 11.86 1.25 -20.01
C ALA A 367 12.88 2.31 -20.46
N ASP A 368 13.29 3.18 -19.54
CA ASP A 368 14.33 4.17 -19.79
C ASP A 368 15.69 3.50 -19.99
N ALA A 369 16.19 3.49 -21.22
CA ALA A 369 17.39 2.75 -21.60
C ALA A 369 18.65 3.20 -20.83
N THR A 370 18.78 4.49 -20.51
CA THR A 370 19.92 5.01 -19.74
C THR A 370 19.88 4.51 -18.29
N MET A 371 18.69 4.51 -17.68
CA MET A 371 18.51 3.96 -16.32
C MET A 371 18.74 2.46 -16.27
N VAL A 372 18.21 1.70 -17.24
CA VAL A 372 18.46 0.24 -17.37
C VAL A 372 19.96 -0.03 -17.43
N GLN A 373 20.70 0.70 -18.26
CA GLN A 373 22.15 0.56 -18.38
C GLN A 373 22.87 0.88 -17.06
N ALA A 374 22.45 1.93 -16.34
CA ALA A 374 23.05 2.32 -15.08
C ALA A 374 22.86 1.27 -13.97
N LEU A 375 21.75 0.53 -14.01
CA LEU A 375 21.39 -0.49 -13.03
C LEU A 375 21.85 -1.91 -13.38
N GLN A 376 22.46 -2.12 -14.55
CA GLN A 376 22.77 -3.46 -15.08
C GLN A 376 23.63 -4.30 -14.11
N HIS A 377 24.62 -3.69 -13.45
CA HIS A 377 25.47 -4.39 -12.49
C HIS A 377 24.69 -4.82 -11.24
N ASP A 378 23.85 -3.92 -10.72
CA ASP A 378 23.04 -4.18 -9.53
C ASP A 378 21.95 -5.24 -9.82
N HIS A 379 21.36 -5.19 -11.03
CA HIS A 379 20.45 -6.20 -11.53
C HIS A 379 21.12 -7.59 -11.59
N GLN A 380 22.32 -7.68 -12.19
CA GLN A 380 23.04 -8.96 -12.28
C GLN A 380 23.41 -9.50 -10.89
N GLY A 381 23.91 -8.63 -10.00
CA GLY A 381 24.23 -9.03 -8.62
C GLY A 381 23.01 -9.53 -7.85
N THR A 382 21.84 -8.92 -8.10
CA THR A 382 20.57 -9.39 -7.55
C THR A 382 20.20 -10.76 -8.11
N CYS A 383 20.28 -10.96 -9.43
CA CYS A 383 20.02 -12.26 -10.06
C CYS A 383 20.96 -13.35 -9.51
N ASP A 384 22.23 -13.05 -9.33
CA ASP A 384 23.22 -14.00 -8.78
C ASP A 384 22.90 -14.33 -7.31
N PHE A 385 22.49 -13.34 -6.52
CA PHE A 385 22.07 -13.53 -5.12
C PHE A 385 20.84 -14.42 -5.00
N VAL A 386 19.77 -14.14 -5.76
CA VAL A 386 18.51 -14.89 -5.64
C VAL A 386 18.57 -16.29 -6.23
N ASN A 387 19.49 -16.53 -7.17
CA ASN A 387 19.70 -17.84 -7.78
C ASN A 387 20.66 -18.74 -6.99
N GLN A 388 21.12 -18.32 -5.80
CA GLN A 388 21.90 -19.20 -4.93
C GLN A 388 21.06 -20.41 -4.51
N PRO A 389 21.56 -21.65 -4.70
CA PRO A 389 20.83 -22.86 -4.35
C PRO A 389 20.70 -22.96 -2.83
N ILE A 390 19.47 -23.17 -2.37
CA ILE A 390 19.14 -23.36 -0.95
C ILE A 390 18.68 -24.78 -0.66
N GLY A 391 18.44 -25.64 -1.64
CA GLY A 391 18.03 -27.03 -1.37
C GLY A 391 17.14 -27.61 -2.45
N LYS A 392 16.29 -28.57 -2.08
CA LYS A 392 15.36 -29.23 -3.00
C LYS A 392 14.01 -29.51 -2.35
N ALA A 393 12.92 -29.47 -3.11
CA ALA A 393 11.59 -29.95 -2.71
C ALA A 393 11.15 -31.15 -3.56
N ASN A 394 10.41 -32.07 -2.95
CA ASN A 394 9.92 -33.28 -3.63
C ASN A 394 8.54 -33.13 -4.29
N ASP A 395 7.87 -32.00 -4.07
CA ASP A 395 6.55 -31.70 -4.61
C ASP A 395 6.43 -30.19 -4.88
N VAL A 396 5.46 -29.82 -5.70
CA VAL A 396 5.19 -28.43 -6.06
C VAL A 396 4.55 -27.68 -4.88
N MET A 397 4.77 -26.37 -4.80
CA MET A 397 4.16 -25.47 -3.81
C MET A 397 3.44 -24.33 -4.53
N TYR A 398 2.12 -24.48 -4.70
CA TYR A 398 1.27 -23.49 -5.36
C TYR A 398 0.16 -23.01 -4.45
N SER A 399 -0.02 -21.70 -4.33
CA SER A 399 -1.02 -21.11 -3.42
C SER A 399 -2.44 -21.02 -4.00
N PHE A 400 -2.72 -21.71 -5.11
CA PHE A 400 -4.00 -21.63 -5.83
C PHE A 400 -5.22 -22.00 -4.98
N LEU A 401 -5.02 -22.83 -3.95
CA LEU A 401 -6.09 -23.33 -3.09
C LEU A 401 -5.96 -22.85 -1.64
N SER A 402 -4.97 -21.99 -1.35
CA SER A 402 -4.63 -21.51 -0.01
C SER A 402 -5.75 -20.80 0.76
N LEU A 403 -6.77 -20.28 0.08
CA LEU A 403 -7.94 -19.67 0.72
C LEU A 403 -9.08 -20.65 0.97
N VAL A 404 -9.02 -21.90 0.50
CA VAL A 404 -10.14 -22.85 0.60
C VAL A 404 -9.75 -24.25 1.10
N GLN A 405 -8.47 -24.48 1.34
CA GLN A 405 -7.96 -25.67 2.01
C GLN A 405 -6.53 -25.43 2.48
N ASP A 406 -6.03 -26.35 3.30
CA ASP A 406 -4.62 -26.39 3.65
C ASP A 406 -3.73 -26.57 2.42
N ASP A 407 -2.59 -25.87 2.42
CA ASP A 407 -1.82 -25.56 1.22
C ASP A 407 -0.30 -25.65 1.43
N PRO A 408 0.45 -26.23 0.47
CA PRO A 408 1.88 -26.47 0.61
C PRO A 408 2.73 -25.19 0.76
N THR A 409 2.28 -24.05 0.26
CA THR A 409 3.03 -22.78 0.38
C THR A 409 3.01 -22.22 1.80
N VAL A 410 1.90 -22.38 2.50
CA VAL A 410 1.78 -21.96 3.91
C VAL A 410 2.39 -23.03 4.83
N GLN A 411 2.23 -24.31 4.48
CA GLN A 411 2.81 -25.44 5.20
C GLN A 411 4.33 -25.32 5.36
N ILE A 412 5.08 -25.04 4.28
CA ILE A 412 6.54 -24.96 4.36
C ILE A 412 7.03 -23.79 5.23
N VAL A 413 6.31 -22.66 5.22
CA VAL A 413 6.57 -21.51 6.08
C VAL A 413 6.36 -21.89 7.55
N ASN A 414 5.21 -22.50 7.85
CA ASN A 414 4.89 -22.94 9.20
C ASN A 414 5.88 -23.98 9.74
N LEU A 415 6.33 -24.93 8.91
CA LEU A 415 7.37 -25.89 9.27
C LEU A 415 8.68 -25.20 9.61
N ALA A 416 9.11 -24.24 8.79
CA ALA A 416 10.36 -23.52 9.01
C ALA A 416 10.34 -22.68 10.29
N GLN A 417 9.26 -21.93 10.51
CA GLN A 417 9.06 -21.11 11.71
C GLN A 417 9.02 -21.98 12.96
N LYS A 418 8.23 -23.06 12.95
CA LYS A 418 8.14 -24.01 14.07
C LYS A 418 9.48 -24.64 14.40
N ASP A 419 10.19 -25.15 13.39
CA ASP A 419 11.52 -25.75 13.57
C ASP A 419 12.54 -24.74 14.14
N TYR A 420 12.50 -23.49 13.67
CA TYR A 420 13.34 -22.43 14.21
C TYR A 420 13.09 -22.24 15.70
N VAL A 421 11.84 -22.08 16.10
CA VAL A 421 11.47 -21.86 17.51
C VAL A 421 11.81 -23.06 18.36
N GLU A 422 11.48 -24.28 17.92
CA GLU A 422 11.80 -25.53 18.64
C GLU A 422 13.30 -25.72 18.87
N ARG A 423 14.16 -25.27 17.93
CA ARG A 423 15.62 -25.27 18.13
C ARG A 423 16.10 -24.14 19.02
N PHE A 424 15.51 -22.95 18.87
CA PHE A 424 15.91 -21.75 19.60
C PHE A 424 15.66 -21.88 21.11
N ILE A 425 14.55 -22.50 21.51
CA ILE A 425 14.16 -22.61 22.92
C ILE A 425 14.84 -23.78 23.66
N GLN A 426 15.65 -24.60 23.00
CA GLN A 426 16.27 -25.78 23.63
C GLN A 426 17.16 -25.36 24.81
N GLY A 427 16.87 -25.92 25.99
CA GLY A 427 17.58 -25.57 27.22
C GLY A 427 17.15 -24.26 27.88
N ASP A 428 16.18 -23.53 27.31
CA ASP A 428 15.60 -22.36 27.98
C ASP A 428 14.70 -22.81 29.15
N PRO A 429 14.97 -22.38 30.39
CA PRO A 429 14.24 -22.88 31.56
C PRO A 429 12.76 -22.49 31.62
N ASN A 430 12.32 -21.51 30.83
CA ASN A 430 10.96 -20.96 30.85
C ASN A 430 10.15 -21.28 29.58
N LEU A 431 10.83 -21.66 28.51
CA LEU A 431 10.23 -21.89 27.19
C LEU A 431 10.39 -23.34 26.72
N ASP A 432 11.47 -24.04 27.10
CA ASP A 432 11.68 -25.43 26.72
C ASP A 432 10.54 -26.32 27.23
N GLY A 433 10.11 -27.27 26.40
CA GLY A 433 8.98 -28.16 26.66
C GLY A 433 7.58 -27.57 26.44
N LEU A 434 7.46 -26.27 26.13
CA LEU A 434 6.17 -25.70 25.73
C LEU A 434 5.80 -26.14 24.30
N PRO A 435 4.51 -26.45 24.03
CA PRO A 435 4.02 -26.69 22.68
C PRO A 435 4.32 -25.54 21.71
N VAL A 436 5.01 -25.83 20.61
CA VAL A 436 5.27 -24.86 19.53
C VAL A 436 4.30 -25.08 18.37
N LEU A 437 3.64 -24.00 17.98
CA LEU A 437 2.77 -23.84 16.82
C LEU A 437 3.35 -22.77 15.90
N SER A 438 2.80 -22.64 14.70
CA SER A 438 3.20 -21.57 13.78
C SER A 438 1.98 -20.99 13.08
N ALA A 439 1.95 -19.65 12.94
CA ALA A 439 0.89 -18.91 12.27
C ALA A 439 1.45 -18.18 11.05
N ALA A 440 0.93 -18.50 9.87
CA ALA A 440 1.29 -17.88 8.60
C ALA A 440 0.06 -17.66 7.70
N ALA A 441 0.10 -16.59 6.90
CA ALA A 441 -0.94 -16.28 5.93
C ALA A 441 -0.46 -16.51 4.48
N PRO A 442 -1.36 -16.80 3.54
CA PRO A 442 -1.00 -16.86 2.13
C PRO A 442 -0.85 -15.45 1.55
N PHE A 443 0.40 -14.99 1.36
CA PHE A 443 0.67 -13.63 0.92
C PHE A 443 0.35 -13.36 -0.56
N LYS A 444 0.43 -14.38 -1.41
CA LYS A 444 0.07 -14.29 -2.83
C LYS A 444 -1.11 -15.20 -3.11
N ALA A 445 -2.31 -14.64 -2.97
CA ALA A 445 -3.57 -15.33 -3.20
C ALA A 445 -4.57 -14.44 -3.95
N GLY A 446 -4.12 -13.77 -5.02
CA GLY A 446 -5.01 -12.93 -5.85
C GLY A 446 -5.10 -11.45 -5.48
N GLY A 447 -4.15 -10.95 -4.67
CA GLY A 447 -4.11 -9.53 -4.28
C GLY A 447 -5.34 -9.11 -3.44
N ARG A 448 -5.93 -7.97 -3.79
CA ARG A 448 -7.21 -7.48 -3.23
C ARG A 448 -8.37 -7.80 -4.17
N LYS A 449 -8.40 -9.04 -4.70
CA LYS A 449 -9.27 -9.47 -5.82
C LYS A 449 -9.00 -8.69 -7.11
N ASP A 450 -7.74 -8.32 -7.35
CA ASP A 450 -7.31 -7.45 -8.46
C ASP A 450 -6.13 -8.01 -9.28
N ASP A 451 -5.60 -9.17 -8.89
CA ASP A 451 -4.48 -9.83 -9.58
C ASP A 451 -4.72 -11.34 -9.77
N PRO A 452 -5.39 -11.76 -10.86
CA PRO A 452 -5.65 -13.17 -11.14
C PRO A 452 -4.39 -14.01 -11.41
N ASN A 453 -3.22 -13.39 -11.55
CA ASN A 453 -1.93 -14.08 -11.72
C ASN A 453 -1.02 -13.93 -10.49
N GLY A 454 -1.53 -13.34 -9.41
CA GLY A 454 -0.84 -13.03 -8.17
C GLY A 454 -0.82 -14.20 -7.19
N PHE A 455 -0.25 -15.33 -7.63
CA PHE A 455 -0.10 -16.55 -6.83
C PHE A 455 1.38 -16.94 -6.70
N THR A 456 1.72 -17.68 -5.63
CA THR A 456 3.03 -18.31 -5.45
C THR A 456 3.08 -19.57 -6.29
N GLU A 457 4.14 -19.71 -7.09
CA GLU A 457 4.32 -20.83 -8.00
C GLU A 457 5.75 -21.38 -7.91
N VAL A 458 5.98 -22.31 -6.98
CA VAL A 458 7.30 -22.95 -6.82
C VAL A 458 7.22 -24.40 -7.30
N GLU A 459 8.03 -24.74 -8.29
CA GLU A 459 8.13 -26.09 -8.84
C GLU A 459 8.88 -27.03 -7.88
N ALA A 460 8.66 -28.35 -8.04
CA ALA A 460 9.49 -29.36 -7.38
C ALA A 460 10.91 -29.37 -7.96
N GLY A 461 11.87 -29.89 -7.20
CA GLY A 461 13.27 -29.96 -7.59
C GLY A 461 14.13 -28.93 -6.87
N GLU A 462 15.13 -28.39 -7.55
CA GLU A 462 16.08 -27.44 -6.97
C GLU A 462 15.41 -26.12 -6.58
N LEU A 463 15.67 -25.70 -5.34
CA LEU A 463 15.19 -24.45 -4.79
C LEU A 463 16.36 -23.48 -4.63
N THR A 464 16.12 -22.22 -4.94
CA THR A 464 17.04 -21.11 -4.71
C THR A 464 16.43 -20.07 -3.78
N PHE A 465 17.21 -19.09 -3.34
CA PHE A 465 16.73 -18.05 -2.41
C PHE A 465 15.48 -17.32 -2.94
N ARG A 466 15.35 -17.16 -4.26
CA ARG A 466 14.13 -16.62 -4.90
C ARG A 466 12.87 -17.37 -4.49
N ASN A 467 12.95 -18.70 -4.30
CA ASN A 467 11.79 -19.53 -3.97
C ASN A 467 11.37 -19.28 -2.53
N ALA A 468 12.33 -19.17 -1.60
CA ALA A 468 12.05 -18.77 -0.23
C ALA A 468 11.44 -17.35 -0.17
N ALA A 469 11.94 -16.43 -1.00
CA ALA A 469 11.42 -15.07 -1.07
C ALA A 469 10.02 -14.98 -1.72
N ASP A 470 9.66 -15.89 -2.64
CA ASP A 470 8.29 -16.00 -3.20
C ASP A 470 7.30 -16.69 -2.24
N LEU A 471 7.80 -17.60 -1.39
CA LEU A 471 7.03 -18.24 -0.32
C LEU A 471 6.75 -17.26 0.83
N TYR A 472 7.70 -16.38 1.15
CA TYR A 472 7.54 -15.33 2.16
C TYR A 472 7.95 -13.95 1.62
N LEU A 473 6.94 -13.22 1.14
CA LEU A 473 7.09 -11.97 0.38
C LEU A 473 7.67 -10.81 1.21
N TYR A 474 7.34 -10.73 2.49
CA TYR A 474 7.71 -9.61 3.35
C TYR A 474 8.96 -9.94 4.19
N PRO A 475 9.95 -9.06 4.33
CA PRO A 475 11.11 -9.30 5.19
C PRO A 475 10.79 -9.04 6.67
N ASN A 476 9.62 -9.50 7.12
CA ASN A 476 9.27 -9.43 8.54
C ASN A 476 10.16 -10.39 9.33
N THR A 477 10.65 -9.95 10.49
CA THR A 477 11.37 -10.82 11.42
C THR A 477 10.45 -11.80 12.12
N LEU A 478 10.97 -12.96 12.50
CA LEU A 478 10.24 -13.96 13.26
C LEU A 478 10.04 -13.47 14.70
N VAL A 479 8.81 -13.55 15.20
CA VAL A 479 8.50 -13.28 16.62
C VAL A 479 7.70 -14.45 17.15
N THR A 480 7.97 -14.84 18.40
CA THR A 480 7.23 -15.94 19.05
C THR A 480 6.33 -15.37 20.13
N MET A 481 5.04 -15.67 20.05
CA MET A 481 4.03 -15.28 21.03
C MET A 481 3.82 -16.40 22.05
N LYS A 482 3.67 -16.06 23.34
CA LYS A 482 3.25 -16.94 24.43
C LYS A 482 1.78 -16.70 24.72
N VAL A 483 0.92 -17.64 24.31
CA VAL A 483 -0.53 -17.48 24.37
C VAL A 483 -1.21 -18.65 25.08
N SER A 484 -2.40 -18.41 25.61
CA SER A 484 -3.29 -19.45 26.15
C SER A 484 -4.09 -20.15 25.05
N GLY A 485 -4.60 -21.35 25.32
CA GLY A 485 -5.50 -22.07 24.42
C GLY A 485 -6.77 -21.28 24.07
N GLN A 486 -7.26 -20.44 24.98
CA GLN A 486 -8.37 -19.52 24.70
C GLN A 486 -7.97 -18.48 23.64
N GLN A 487 -6.80 -17.87 23.78
CA GLN A 487 -6.33 -16.85 22.84
C GLN A 487 -6.03 -17.44 21.47
N LEU A 488 -5.45 -18.63 21.43
CA LEU A 488 -5.28 -19.41 20.19
C LEU A 488 -6.63 -19.63 19.48
N LYS A 489 -7.68 -20.03 20.21
CA LYS A 489 -9.01 -20.18 19.62
C LYS A 489 -9.55 -18.86 19.07
N GLU A 490 -9.46 -17.77 19.85
CA GLU A 490 -9.97 -16.47 19.39
C GLU A 490 -9.16 -15.89 18.22
N TRP A 491 -7.86 -16.20 18.12
CA TRP A 491 -7.05 -15.86 16.94
C TRP A 491 -7.60 -16.54 15.69
N LEU A 492 -7.80 -17.86 15.75
CA LEU A 492 -8.39 -18.64 14.65
C LEU A 492 -9.80 -18.15 14.29
N GLU A 493 -10.60 -17.74 15.28
CA GLU A 493 -11.92 -17.14 15.04
C GLU A 493 -11.81 -15.80 14.29
N CYS A 494 -10.78 -14.99 14.54
CA CYS A 494 -10.52 -13.80 13.73
C CYS A 494 -10.15 -14.19 12.29
N SER A 495 -9.22 -15.14 12.11
CA SER A 495 -8.81 -15.62 10.79
C SER A 495 -10.00 -16.17 9.99
N ALA A 496 -10.95 -16.85 10.64
CA ALA A 496 -12.18 -17.33 10.02
C ALA A 496 -13.12 -16.22 9.49
N GLY A 497 -12.84 -14.94 9.78
CA GLY A 497 -13.50 -13.77 9.17
C GLY A 497 -13.26 -13.64 7.65
N GLN A 498 -12.27 -14.36 7.10
CA GLN A 498 -12.01 -14.46 5.66
C GLN A 498 -13.19 -15.01 4.86
N PHE A 499 -14.13 -15.70 5.51
CA PHE A 499 -15.24 -16.37 4.83
C PHE A 499 -16.57 -15.65 5.02
N ASN A 500 -17.35 -15.54 3.95
CA ASN A 500 -18.76 -15.16 4.05
C ASN A 500 -19.56 -16.26 4.75
N GLN A 501 -20.67 -15.89 5.38
CA GLN A 501 -21.62 -16.87 5.90
C GLN A 501 -22.37 -17.55 4.75
N ILE A 502 -22.44 -18.88 4.77
CA ILE A 502 -23.20 -19.67 3.81
C ILE A 502 -24.63 -19.89 4.33
N ASP A 503 -25.62 -19.42 3.58
CA ASP A 503 -27.03 -19.70 3.79
C ASP A 503 -27.35 -21.13 3.31
N VAL A 504 -27.54 -22.02 4.28
CA VAL A 504 -27.86 -23.44 4.06
C VAL A 504 -29.23 -23.66 3.43
N THR A 505 -30.09 -22.64 3.37
CA THR A 505 -31.43 -22.74 2.79
C THR A 505 -31.48 -22.30 1.33
N SER A 506 -30.45 -21.60 0.84
CA SER A 506 -30.41 -21.02 -0.50
C SER A 506 -29.64 -21.88 -1.50
N SER A 507 -30.24 -22.11 -2.66
CA SER A 507 -29.57 -22.72 -3.82
C SER A 507 -28.97 -21.68 -4.78
N ALA A 508 -29.05 -20.39 -4.44
CA ALA A 508 -28.43 -19.34 -5.24
C ALA A 508 -26.89 -19.40 -5.14
N PRO A 509 -26.16 -18.83 -6.10
CA PRO A 509 -24.70 -18.68 -5.99
C PRO A 509 -24.29 -17.89 -4.75
N GLN A 510 -23.33 -18.41 -3.98
CA GLN A 510 -22.81 -17.78 -2.76
C GLN A 510 -21.28 -17.73 -2.83
N SER A 511 -20.69 -16.54 -2.74
CA SER A 511 -19.23 -16.38 -2.69
C SER A 511 -18.72 -16.79 -1.31
N LEU A 512 -17.76 -17.71 -1.27
CA LEU A 512 -17.15 -18.20 -0.04
C LEU A 512 -16.18 -17.17 0.56
N ILE A 513 -15.39 -16.50 -0.27
CA ILE A 513 -14.33 -15.58 0.16
C ILE A 513 -14.92 -14.17 0.35
N ASN A 514 -14.66 -13.59 1.52
CA ASN A 514 -14.99 -12.20 1.85
C ASN A 514 -13.91 -11.24 1.32
N TRP A 515 -13.99 -10.88 0.04
CA TRP A 515 -13.05 -9.95 -0.61
C TRP A 515 -13.22 -8.49 -0.15
N ASP A 516 -14.44 -8.10 0.19
CA ASP A 516 -14.78 -6.71 0.48
C ASP A 516 -14.37 -6.31 1.89
N GLY A 517 -14.59 -7.19 2.86
CA GLY A 517 -14.42 -6.90 4.29
C GLY A 517 -13.21 -7.55 4.94
N PHE A 518 -12.42 -8.35 4.23
CA PHE A 518 -11.28 -9.06 4.81
C PHE A 518 -10.06 -9.06 3.88
N ARG A 519 -8.87 -8.87 4.45
CA ARG A 519 -7.61 -8.90 3.69
C ARG A 519 -6.94 -10.25 3.85
N THR A 520 -6.47 -10.85 2.75
CA THR A 520 -5.90 -12.20 2.72
C THR A 520 -4.68 -12.36 3.63
N TYR A 521 -3.86 -11.33 3.80
CA TYR A 521 -2.74 -11.34 4.76
C TYR A 521 -3.18 -11.38 6.24
N ASN A 522 -4.48 -11.26 6.55
CA ASN A 522 -5.04 -11.47 7.89
C ASN A 522 -5.61 -12.89 8.07
N PHE A 523 -5.60 -13.73 7.03
CA PHE A 523 -6.04 -15.11 7.11
C PHE A 523 -4.87 -16.01 7.51
N ASP A 524 -4.61 -16.08 8.81
CA ASP A 524 -3.59 -16.99 9.35
C ASP A 524 -4.11 -18.43 9.41
N VAL A 525 -3.28 -19.35 8.91
CA VAL A 525 -3.37 -20.79 9.18
C VAL A 525 -2.40 -21.11 10.31
N ILE A 526 -2.90 -21.78 11.36
CA ILE A 526 -2.08 -22.16 12.52
C ILE A 526 -1.79 -23.66 12.51
N ASP A 527 -0.54 -24.01 12.22
CA ASP A 527 -0.03 -25.37 12.17
C ASP A 527 0.35 -25.88 13.59
N GLY A 528 0.20 -27.19 13.80
CA GLY A 528 0.40 -27.91 15.05
C GLY A 528 -0.90 -28.23 15.80
N VAL A 529 -2.03 -27.71 15.33
CA VAL A 529 -3.38 -28.00 15.84
C VAL A 529 -4.31 -28.38 14.71
N ASN A 530 -5.27 -29.26 14.99
CA ASN A 530 -6.30 -29.62 14.00
C ASN A 530 -7.60 -28.89 14.30
N TYR A 531 -8.28 -28.33 13.30
CA TYR A 531 -9.54 -27.62 13.49
C TYR A 531 -10.41 -27.61 12.23
N GLN A 532 -11.69 -27.28 12.41
CA GLN A 532 -12.63 -27.07 11.30
C GLN A 532 -13.26 -25.69 11.38
N ILE A 533 -13.61 -25.12 10.22
CA ILE A 533 -14.30 -23.84 10.10
C ILE A 533 -15.75 -24.07 9.66
N ASP A 534 -16.71 -23.77 10.52
CA ASP A 534 -18.13 -23.78 10.20
C ASP A 534 -18.58 -22.46 9.57
N VAL A 535 -18.60 -22.43 8.24
CA VAL A 535 -19.01 -21.25 7.46
C VAL A 535 -20.53 -21.01 7.46
N THR A 536 -21.34 -21.88 8.08
CA THR A 536 -22.78 -21.64 8.23
C THR A 536 -23.10 -20.66 9.36
N GLN A 537 -22.16 -20.45 10.28
CA GLN A 537 -22.28 -19.48 11.36
C GLN A 537 -21.82 -18.07 10.92
N PRO A 538 -22.38 -16.99 11.49
CA PRO A 538 -21.89 -15.63 11.22
C PRO A 538 -20.43 -15.47 11.70
N ALA A 539 -19.65 -14.58 11.08
CA ALA A 539 -18.27 -14.34 11.50
C ALA A 539 -18.24 -13.74 12.91
N ARG A 540 -17.41 -14.27 13.81
CA ARG A 540 -17.28 -13.74 15.18
C ARG A 540 -16.67 -12.33 15.19
N TYR A 541 -15.68 -12.12 14.33
CA TYR A 541 -14.90 -10.90 14.19
C TYR A 541 -15.04 -10.32 12.77
N ASP A 542 -14.81 -9.01 12.62
CA ASP A 542 -14.64 -8.36 11.32
C ASP A 542 -13.19 -8.45 10.79
N GLY A 543 -12.91 -7.82 9.66
CA GLY A 543 -11.56 -7.79 9.04
C GLY A 543 -10.48 -7.09 9.87
N ASP A 544 -10.89 -6.39 10.92
CA ASP A 544 -10.01 -5.75 11.88
C ASP A 544 -9.85 -6.50 13.20
N CYS A 545 -10.33 -7.75 13.26
CA CYS A 545 -10.40 -8.54 14.49
C CYS A 545 -11.22 -7.87 15.60
N LYS A 546 -12.16 -6.98 15.26
CA LYS A 546 -13.08 -6.41 16.23
C LYS A 546 -14.28 -7.35 16.39
N LEU A 547 -14.66 -7.60 17.65
CA LEU A 547 -15.73 -8.53 17.98
C LEU A 547 -17.08 -7.98 17.52
N ILE A 548 -17.77 -8.69 16.61
CA ILE A 548 -19.07 -8.29 16.05
C ILE A 548 -20.19 -9.27 16.38
N ASN A 549 -19.90 -10.56 16.57
CA ASN A 549 -20.88 -11.58 16.93
C ASN A 549 -20.39 -12.41 18.13
N PRO A 550 -20.60 -11.94 19.37
CA PRO A 550 -20.02 -12.54 20.59
C PRO A 550 -20.54 -13.95 20.89
N ASN A 551 -21.66 -14.35 20.31
CA ASN A 551 -22.25 -15.69 20.46
C ASN A 551 -21.88 -16.64 19.32
N SER A 552 -21.17 -16.16 18.29
CA SER A 552 -20.74 -17.01 17.18
C SER A 552 -19.40 -17.67 17.47
N GLN A 553 -19.26 -18.90 17.00
CA GLN A 553 -18.02 -19.68 16.99
C GLN A 553 -17.97 -20.47 15.69
N ARG A 554 -17.02 -20.15 14.82
CA ARG A 554 -16.77 -20.90 13.58
C ARG A 554 -15.73 -21.99 13.78
N ILE A 555 -14.83 -21.84 14.75
CA ILE A 555 -13.76 -22.80 15.00
C ILE A 555 -14.32 -23.94 15.85
N VAL A 556 -14.47 -25.10 15.21
CA VAL A 556 -14.96 -26.33 15.83
C VAL A 556 -13.91 -27.43 15.75
N GLN A 557 -14.05 -28.44 16.62
CA GLN A 557 -13.13 -29.59 16.69
C GLN A 557 -11.64 -29.21 16.84
N LEU A 558 -11.35 -28.09 17.51
CA LEU A 558 -9.99 -27.64 17.77
C LEU A 558 -9.25 -28.59 18.73
N THR A 559 -8.19 -29.23 18.25
CA THR A 559 -7.41 -30.22 19.00
C THR A 559 -5.91 -30.02 18.85
N TYR A 560 -5.17 -30.35 19.91
CA TYR A 560 -3.71 -30.45 19.92
C TYR A 560 -3.32 -31.90 20.24
N GLN A 561 -2.48 -32.52 19.41
CA GLN A 561 -2.12 -33.95 19.53
C GLN A 561 -3.34 -34.88 19.69
N GLY A 562 -4.42 -34.59 18.95
CA GLY A 562 -5.68 -35.36 18.96
C GLY A 562 -6.56 -35.15 20.20
N LYS A 563 -6.19 -34.27 21.14
CA LYS A 563 -7.00 -33.95 22.33
C LYS A 563 -7.59 -32.54 22.20
N PRO A 564 -8.83 -32.31 22.68
CA PRO A 564 -9.40 -30.96 22.75
C PRO A 564 -8.45 -30.01 23.48
N ILE A 565 -8.31 -28.78 22.98
CA ILE A 565 -7.46 -27.78 23.62
C ILE A 565 -8.02 -27.39 24.99
N ASP A 566 -7.15 -27.41 26.01
CA ASP A 566 -7.41 -26.77 27.29
C ASP A 566 -7.21 -25.26 27.13
N THR A 567 -8.21 -24.47 27.50
CA THR A 567 -8.21 -23.02 27.35
C THR A 567 -7.12 -22.33 28.15
N GLN A 568 -6.61 -22.99 29.20
CA GLN A 568 -5.51 -22.48 30.04
C GLN A 568 -4.13 -23.03 29.63
N GLN A 569 -4.07 -24.00 28.72
CA GLN A 569 -2.79 -24.53 28.23
C GLN A 569 -2.01 -23.42 27.53
N THR A 570 -0.73 -23.31 27.85
CA THR A 570 0.17 -22.35 27.22
C THR A 570 0.78 -22.93 25.95
N PHE A 571 0.82 -22.13 24.89
CA PHE A 571 1.44 -22.42 23.61
C PHE A 571 2.44 -21.32 23.25
N LEU A 572 3.47 -21.69 22.49
CA LEU A 572 4.29 -20.77 21.74
C LEU A 572 3.79 -20.76 20.29
N ILE A 573 3.48 -19.58 19.75
CA ILE A 573 3.09 -19.41 18.34
C ILE A 573 4.18 -18.61 17.64
N ALA A 574 4.90 -19.25 16.73
CA ALA A 574 5.80 -18.55 15.81
C ALA A 574 4.99 -17.73 14.81
N THR A 575 5.34 -16.46 14.64
CA THR A 575 4.69 -15.54 13.71
C THR A 575 5.72 -14.48 13.26
N ASN A 576 5.27 -13.27 12.96
CA ASN A 576 6.12 -12.18 12.50
C ASN A 576 5.92 -10.89 13.31
N ASN A 577 6.89 -9.96 13.22
CA ASN A 577 6.88 -8.69 13.96
C ASN A 577 5.65 -7.83 13.68
N TYR A 578 5.15 -7.78 12.44
CA TYR A 578 3.92 -7.08 12.10
C TYR A 578 2.72 -7.62 12.90
N ARG A 579 2.51 -8.94 12.86
CA ARG A 579 1.41 -9.60 13.57
C ARG A 579 1.56 -9.46 15.08
N ALA A 580 2.76 -9.73 15.60
CA ALA A 580 3.07 -9.70 17.02
C ALA A 580 2.81 -8.32 17.65
N TYR A 581 3.19 -7.24 16.97
CA TYR A 581 3.15 -5.91 17.55
C TYR A 581 1.97 -5.04 17.09
N SER A 582 1.21 -5.45 16.06
CA SER A 582 -0.02 -4.76 15.66
C SER A 582 -1.09 -4.68 16.75
N ASN A 583 -1.02 -5.54 17.77
CA ASN A 583 -2.01 -5.71 18.85
C ASN A 583 -3.45 -5.93 18.33
N LYS A 584 -3.55 -6.45 17.10
CA LYS A 584 -4.82 -6.63 16.38
C LYS A 584 -5.48 -7.97 16.69
N PHE A 585 -4.69 -9.04 16.74
CA PHE A 585 -5.18 -10.40 16.95
C PHE A 585 -5.20 -10.76 18.43
N PRO A 586 -6.16 -11.56 18.90
CA PRO A 586 -6.14 -12.08 20.27
C PRO A 586 -4.83 -12.81 20.58
N GLY A 587 -4.15 -12.41 21.66
CA GLY A 587 -2.85 -12.99 22.03
C GLY A 587 -1.65 -12.37 21.30
N THR A 588 -1.84 -11.25 20.60
CA THR A 588 -0.74 -10.38 20.14
C THR A 588 -0.63 -9.13 21.00
N GLY A 589 0.50 -8.42 20.93
CA GLY A 589 0.90 -7.38 21.88
C GLY A 589 2.25 -7.69 22.53
N ALA A 590 2.98 -6.66 22.94
CA ALA A 590 4.33 -6.81 23.51
C ALA A 590 4.36 -7.65 24.78
N GLU A 591 3.26 -7.66 25.54
CA GLU A 591 3.06 -8.47 26.75
C GLU A 591 2.97 -9.98 26.48
N PHE A 592 2.64 -10.37 25.24
CA PHE A 592 2.57 -11.76 24.82
C PHE A 592 3.85 -12.23 24.13
N VAL A 593 4.83 -11.37 23.87
CA VAL A 593 6.07 -11.79 23.20
C VAL A 593 6.89 -12.69 24.12
N ALA A 594 7.12 -13.93 23.69
CA ALA A 594 8.05 -14.86 24.33
C ALA A 594 9.50 -14.48 24.01
N PHE A 595 9.78 -14.27 22.73
CA PHE A 595 11.03 -13.67 22.24
C PHE A 595 10.84 -13.10 20.83
N ASP A 596 11.73 -12.17 20.47
CA ASP A 596 11.80 -11.51 19.18
C ASP A 596 13.12 -11.90 18.49
N SER A 597 13.03 -12.60 17.36
CA SER A 597 14.21 -13.06 16.63
C SER A 597 14.77 -11.93 15.77
N PRO A 598 16.11 -11.82 15.64
CA PRO A 598 16.68 -10.90 14.68
C PRO A 598 16.51 -11.33 13.22
N ASP A 599 16.08 -12.57 12.96
CA ASP A 599 16.10 -13.21 11.65
C ASP A 599 14.77 -13.00 10.91
N GLU A 600 14.87 -12.67 9.62
CA GLU A 600 13.73 -12.54 8.72
C GLU A 600 13.10 -13.91 8.43
N ASN A 601 11.76 -13.97 8.36
CA ASN A 601 11.05 -15.22 8.08
C ASN A 601 11.49 -15.87 6.75
N ARG A 602 11.84 -15.08 5.73
CA ARG A 602 12.39 -15.62 4.48
C ARG A 602 13.74 -16.31 4.65
N THR A 603 14.61 -15.76 5.50
CA THR A 603 15.89 -16.38 5.84
C THR A 603 15.66 -17.63 6.67
N VAL A 604 14.71 -17.58 7.62
CA VAL A 604 14.28 -18.77 8.38
C VAL A 604 13.79 -19.88 7.44
N VAL A 605 12.98 -19.55 6.42
CA VAL A 605 12.53 -20.51 5.40
C VAL A 605 13.70 -21.04 4.57
N ALA A 606 14.59 -20.17 4.09
CA ALA A 606 15.75 -20.55 3.31
C ALA A 606 16.70 -21.48 4.09
N ASP A 607 17.01 -21.14 5.34
CA ASP A 607 17.86 -21.91 6.24
C ASP A 607 17.24 -23.26 6.61
N TYR A 608 15.92 -23.29 6.81
CA TYR A 608 15.18 -24.54 7.00
C TYR A 608 15.32 -25.44 5.78
N ILE A 609 15.08 -24.91 4.57
CA ILE A 609 15.21 -25.68 3.32
C ILE A 609 16.65 -26.19 3.15
N ALA A 610 17.65 -25.34 3.39
CA ALA A 610 19.07 -25.70 3.27
C ALA A 610 19.48 -26.79 4.24
N ARG A 611 19.11 -26.63 5.51
CA ARG A 611 19.41 -27.62 6.54
C ARG A 611 18.70 -28.94 6.29
N VAL A 612 17.39 -28.92 6.03
CA VAL A 612 16.62 -30.15 5.79
C VAL A 612 17.07 -30.83 4.51
N SER A 613 17.38 -30.10 3.44
CA SER A 613 17.92 -30.70 2.22
C SER A 613 19.31 -31.31 2.44
N LYS A 614 20.15 -30.68 3.28
CA LYS A 614 21.44 -31.25 3.66
C LYS A 614 21.30 -32.51 4.52
N ASP A 615 20.34 -32.53 5.44
CA ASP A 615 20.17 -33.61 6.42
C ASP A 615 19.36 -34.79 5.86
N LYS A 616 18.35 -34.51 5.02
CA LYS A 616 17.36 -35.49 4.52
C LYS A 616 17.31 -35.61 2.99
N GLY A 617 18.08 -34.81 2.26
CA GLY A 617 18.14 -34.79 0.80
C GLY A 617 17.20 -33.74 0.16
N GLU A 618 16.02 -33.54 0.75
CA GLU A 618 14.98 -32.64 0.25
C GLU A 618 13.97 -32.27 1.35
N VAL A 619 13.24 -31.16 1.17
CA VAL A 619 12.05 -30.84 1.96
C VAL A 619 10.79 -31.48 1.38
N THR A 620 9.84 -31.81 2.26
CA THR A 620 8.49 -32.27 1.91
C THR A 620 7.49 -31.18 2.30
N PRO A 621 6.98 -30.37 1.37
CA PRO A 621 6.08 -29.26 1.67
C PRO A 621 4.60 -29.68 1.70
N SER A 622 4.29 -30.99 1.66
CA SER A 622 2.91 -31.46 1.62
C SER A 622 2.11 -31.01 2.84
N ALA A 623 0.98 -30.34 2.57
CA ALA A 623 -0.03 -29.96 3.56
C ALA A 623 -0.48 -31.19 4.37
N ASP A 624 -0.51 -31.07 5.69
CA ASP A 624 -0.94 -32.14 6.60
C ASP A 624 -2.47 -32.16 6.81
N ASN A 625 -3.18 -31.17 6.26
CA ASN A 625 -4.62 -30.98 6.37
C ASN A 625 -5.06 -30.71 7.81
N ASN A 626 -4.24 -29.97 8.56
CA ASN A 626 -4.56 -29.53 9.91
C ASN A 626 -5.88 -28.75 9.99
N TRP A 627 -6.32 -28.11 8.90
CA TRP A 627 -7.62 -27.43 8.85
C TRP A 627 -8.49 -27.85 7.67
N SER A 628 -9.81 -27.80 7.90
CA SER A 628 -10.82 -28.04 6.86
C SER A 628 -12.06 -27.17 7.10
N PHE A 629 -12.99 -27.14 6.14
CA PHE A 629 -14.35 -26.68 6.42
C PHE A 629 -15.12 -27.78 7.18
N ALA A 630 -16.01 -27.38 8.07
CA ALA A 630 -16.95 -28.30 8.68
C ALA A 630 -17.98 -28.76 7.61
N PRO A 631 -18.30 -30.06 7.48
CA PRO A 631 -19.29 -30.53 6.52
C PRO A 631 -20.66 -29.89 6.74
N ILE A 632 -21.27 -29.38 5.67
CA ILE A 632 -22.56 -28.69 5.72
C ILE A 632 -23.70 -29.69 5.53
N SER A 633 -24.49 -29.90 6.59
CA SER A 633 -25.73 -30.67 6.49
C SER A 633 -26.88 -29.78 6.00
N SER A 634 -27.26 -29.94 4.72
CA SER A 634 -28.43 -29.27 4.16
C SER A 634 -29.20 -30.17 3.19
N LYS A 635 -30.53 -30.00 3.15
CA LYS A 635 -31.41 -30.60 2.13
C LYS A 635 -31.38 -29.81 0.81
N THR A 636 -30.97 -28.55 0.86
CA THR A 636 -30.79 -27.71 -0.32
C THR A 636 -29.46 -28.05 -0.98
N LYS A 637 -29.45 -28.12 -2.31
CA LYS A 637 -28.21 -28.22 -3.07
C LYS A 637 -27.55 -26.83 -3.11
N LEU A 638 -26.44 -26.67 -2.42
CA LEU A 638 -25.73 -25.39 -2.31
C LEU A 638 -24.89 -25.12 -3.57
N ASP A 639 -24.74 -23.85 -3.92
CA ASP A 639 -23.85 -23.36 -4.99
C ASP A 639 -22.82 -22.41 -4.39
N ILE A 640 -21.85 -22.98 -3.67
CA ILE A 640 -20.76 -22.24 -3.01
C ILE A 640 -19.64 -22.06 -4.01
N ARG A 641 -19.15 -20.82 -4.17
CA ARG A 641 -18.17 -20.45 -5.20
C ARG A 641 -16.97 -19.73 -4.61
N PHE A 642 -15.81 -19.92 -5.23
CA PHE A 642 -14.59 -19.17 -4.90
C PHE A 642 -13.80 -18.84 -6.17
N GLU A 643 -13.01 -17.77 -6.07
CA GLU A 643 -12.13 -17.27 -7.12
C GLU A 643 -10.69 -17.78 -6.93
N THR A 644 -10.03 -18.17 -8.02
CA THR A 644 -8.60 -18.56 -8.03
C THR A 644 -7.96 -18.31 -9.40
N SER A 645 -6.67 -18.61 -9.54
CA SER A 645 -5.91 -18.46 -10.78
C SER A 645 -6.62 -19.10 -11.97
N PRO A 646 -6.72 -18.42 -13.13
CA PRO A 646 -7.37 -18.96 -14.32
C PRO A 646 -6.47 -19.88 -15.15
N SER A 647 -5.23 -20.13 -14.69
CA SER A 647 -4.21 -20.84 -15.45
C SER A 647 -4.51 -22.34 -15.64
N ASP A 648 -3.95 -22.93 -16.70
CA ASP A 648 -4.00 -24.37 -16.92
C ASP A 648 -3.28 -25.13 -15.79
N LYS A 649 -2.20 -24.55 -15.26
CA LYS A 649 -1.46 -25.07 -14.11
C LYS A 649 -2.36 -25.16 -12.88
N ALA A 650 -3.10 -24.10 -12.56
CA ALA A 650 -4.09 -24.11 -11.48
C ALA A 650 -5.19 -25.14 -11.72
N THR A 651 -5.71 -25.24 -12.94
CA THR A 651 -6.72 -26.24 -13.31
C THR A 651 -6.22 -27.67 -13.06
N GLN A 652 -4.97 -27.98 -13.43
CA GLN A 652 -4.36 -29.28 -13.19
C GLN A 652 -4.09 -29.53 -11.71
N PHE A 653 -3.59 -28.54 -10.99
CA PHE A 653 -3.32 -28.63 -9.56
C PHE A 653 -4.60 -28.91 -8.78
N ILE A 654 -5.69 -28.18 -9.05
CA ILE A 654 -7.00 -28.40 -8.41
C ILE A 654 -7.50 -29.83 -8.64
N LYS A 655 -7.34 -30.36 -9.86
CA LYS A 655 -7.76 -31.74 -10.17
C LYS A 655 -6.94 -32.79 -9.40
N GLN A 656 -5.66 -32.52 -9.13
CA GLN A 656 -4.73 -33.47 -8.51
C GLN A 656 -4.69 -33.38 -6.99
N LYS A 657 -4.84 -32.16 -6.44
CA LYS A 657 -4.58 -31.82 -5.04
C LYS A 657 -5.79 -31.24 -4.30
N GLY A 658 -6.91 -31.00 -5.00
CA GLY A 658 -8.13 -30.50 -4.38
C GLY A 658 -8.70 -31.51 -3.37
N GLN A 659 -8.97 -31.05 -2.15
CA GLN A 659 -9.56 -31.89 -1.09
C GLN A 659 -11.07 -32.05 -1.23
N TYR A 660 -11.72 -31.10 -1.91
CA TYR A 660 -13.16 -31.08 -2.12
C TYR A 660 -13.51 -31.34 -3.59
N PRO A 661 -14.70 -31.86 -3.89
CA PRO A 661 -15.21 -31.85 -5.26
C PRO A 661 -15.36 -30.41 -5.75
N MET A 662 -14.57 -30.05 -6.77
CA MET A 662 -14.57 -28.71 -7.34
C MET A 662 -14.86 -28.76 -8.84
N THR A 663 -15.60 -27.77 -9.34
CA THR A 663 -15.91 -27.66 -10.78
C THR A 663 -15.80 -26.21 -11.21
N ARG A 664 -15.01 -25.91 -12.24
CA ARG A 664 -14.96 -24.57 -12.83
C ARG A 664 -16.32 -24.24 -13.47
N VAL A 665 -16.89 -23.10 -13.11
CA VAL A 665 -18.22 -22.67 -13.57
C VAL A 665 -18.21 -21.37 -14.36
N ALA A 666 -17.22 -20.51 -14.16
CA ALA A 666 -17.11 -19.23 -14.88
C ALA A 666 -15.67 -18.68 -14.84
N SER A 667 -15.50 -17.50 -15.44
CA SER A 667 -14.48 -16.54 -15.07
C SER A 667 -15.18 -15.24 -14.64
N ASP A 668 -14.64 -14.52 -13.67
CA ASP A 668 -15.19 -13.23 -13.24
C ASP A 668 -14.74 -12.07 -14.16
N ASP A 669 -15.16 -10.85 -13.83
CA ASP A 669 -14.88 -9.63 -14.59
C ASP A 669 -13.43 -9.17 -14.49
N VAL A 670 -12.71 -9.56 -13.44
CA VAL A 670 -11.28 -9.28 -13.25
C VAL A 670 -10.42 -10.31 -13.99
N GLY A 671 -10.96 -11.51 -14.22
CA GLY A 671 -10.33 -12.60 -14.96
C GLY A 671 -9.92 -13.79 -14.10
N PHE A 672 -10.34 -13.86 -12.83
CA PHE A 672 -10.20 -15.07 -12.01
C PHE A 672 -11.05 -16.20 -12.58
N ALA A 673 -10.61 -17.44 -12.42
CA ALA A 673 -11.49 -18.58 -12.60
C ALA A 673 -12.38 -18.74 -11.37
N VAL A 674 -13.67 -18.97 -11.60
CA VAL A 674 -14.65 -19.22 -10.55
C VAL A 674 -14.95 -20.70 -10.49
N TYR A 675 -14.72 -21.31 -9.32
CA TYR A 675 -15.00 -22.72 -9.04
C TYR A 675 -16.16 -22.85 -8.09
N ARG A 676 -17.07 -23.79 -8.37
CA ARG A 676 -18.03 -24.30 -7.39
C ARG A 676 -17.35 -25.38 -6.54
N ILE A 677 -17.46 -25.26 -5.22
CA ILE A 677 -16.92 -26.20 -4.23
C ILE A 677 -18.08 -26.91 -3.49
N ASP A 678 -17.99 -28.23 -3.36
CA ASP A 678 -18.99 -29.05 -2.65
C ASP A 678 -18.54 -29.30 -1.20
N LEU A 679 -19.16 -28.56 -0.26
CA LEU A 679 -18.93 -28.69 1.18
C LEU A 679 -20.01 -29.54 1.88
N GLN A 680 -20.91 -30.18 1.14
CA GLN A 680 -21.98 -31.00 1.71
C GLN A 680 -21.59 -32.49 1.90
N LYS A 681 -20.32 -32.83 1.66
CA LYS A 681 -19.82 -34.21 1.65
C LYS A 681 -18.69 -34.44 2.62
#